data_AF-A0A820AC22-F1
#
_entry.id   AF-A0A820AC22-F1
#
_cell.length_a   1.000
_cell.length_b   1.000
_cell.length_c   1.000
_cell.angle_alpha   90.00
_cell.angle_beta   90.00
_cell.angle_gamma   90.00
#
_symmetry.space_group_name_H-M   'P 1'
#
loop_
_entity.id
_entity.type
_entity.pdbx_description
1 polymer ?
#
loop_
_entity_poly.entity_id
_entity_poly.type
_entity_poly.pdbx_seq_one_letter_code
_entity_poly.pdbx_strand_id
1 'polypeptide(L)'
;MAVWLVFCSAILATTVAYDNLLPNPSTIVYEGQARFTILSTRLIRMEWSPTKQFFDGKTWLVQSRQIQPTPPVFNVTRNDTHLRIDTTFITLEYLRSATTTFSQHNIRITIRVNIDKGETVVWNAIPGEEYDGNLLGTLRTLDGNRDSKLELDCRKQPRNDLHCTYGVISRRGYALVDDTHQPQLDSNVQWPWIINQRYPTPDPVRCQAVPVGERRSCGSSNNTEQHECELRGCCFQAPSSCYYSSQAQQDLYLFGHGRSYSQALFEFTRLAGSIPLPPRYIFGVFFSRYWAYAEYEERQIITEYIQHDVPLDVLVTDMDWHITFYKLLSNGTRDQAGQGIGWTGFTFDEHLFPNHQKFLQWCKQLGLKNTLNLHPASGIQPWEEKYKDMAQAMGIDPTTGHYVPFNVTDKNYTSSWLNIVLHALQQSGIDLWWLDWQQGEQGWMNDIPYTNPTFWLNHVFFTDPYFGNNRPALLHRWGGLGNHRYQVGFSGDVVPSWDTLLFQPRFTATAANVGYGFWSHDLGGHTEEPDPELYTRWIQWGTFSPMFRTHCTKNANNDRRLWTFPWIYQNNLAKFTQLRQALIPYIYTAARHTYDSGLSVVLPLYYFYPENDEAYIYSNQYFFGSNMFVSPISQPVNTTTGLVENWPIWFPSDSQWVNFFTGDLSSSSKTKSFTLDEMPVYAKVGSIIPLLSQPKSSRERIGRAQRIPETLLLYTLIGGSSKGSGYVYEDDGITIEYQDSSRATNAVTYFNYTVSDNTLQFSVSAASSLFSTFPLTRTYEIHLRGVFPATSVLLNGVTIPFEPFNELIHGQDGTTNGYTYDGSKLSIIIYIRQSISTLQSFEIQIELLDSITHPLLVKVPTSFVGLLARCQSAKARLDYEWGVRTVFMDDYPLLLDAAATGLRITHSPATAIDELNTFLYELYY
;
A
#
# COMPACT_ATOMS: atom_id res chain seq x y z
N MET A 1 -5.68 8.35 -25.31
CA MET A 1 -6.95 7.77 -24.80
C MET A 1 -7.31 6.37 -25.33
N ALA A 2 -6.69 5.86 -26.40
CA ALA A 2 -6.75 4.43 -26.78
C ALA A 2 -5.83 3.51 -25.93
N VAL A 3 -5.14 4.07 -24.93
CA VAL A 3 -4.04 3.41 -24.20
C VAL A 3 -4.55 2.51 -23.06
N TRP A 4 -5.72 2.78 -22.47
CA TRP A 4 -6.25 1.96 -21.36
C TRP A 4 -6.80 0.60 -21.81
N LEU A 5 -7.47 0.52 -22.97
CA LEU A 5 -7.99 -0.73 -23.50
C LEU A 5 -6.91 -1.59 -24.16
N VAL A 6 -5.91 -0.97 -24.80
CA VAL A 6 -4.80 -1.69 -25.44
C VAL A 6 -3.82 -2.27 -24.41
N PHE A 7 -3.61 -1.62 -23.25
CA PHE A 7 -2.79 -2.21 -22.18
C PHE A 7 -3.48 -3.37 -21.45
N CYS A 8 -4.81 -3.35 -21.26
CA CYS A 8 -5.52 -4.50 -20.66
C CYS A 8 -5.67 -5.70 -21.61
N SER A 9 -5.64 -5.52 -22.94
CA SER A 9 -5.80 -6.62 -23.90
C SER A 9 -4.48 -7.14 -24.48
N ALA A 10 -3.38 -6.38 -24.38
CA ALA A 10 -2.05 -6.83 -24.81
C ALA A 10 -1.19 -7.45 -23.69
N ILE A 11 -1.64 -7.43 -22.43
CA ILE A 11 -1.06 -8.22 -21.33
C ILE A 11 -1.96 -9.44 -21.11
N LEU A 12 -2.16 -10.23 -22.17
CA LEU A 12 -2.50 -11.63 -22.00
C LEU A 12 -1.29 -12.31 -21.37
N ALA A 13 -1.50 -12.81 -20.16
CA ALA A 13 -0.58 -13.54 -19.32
C ALA A 13 0.43 -14.40 -20.11
N THR A 14 1.65 -13.89 -20.22
CA THR A 14 2.86 -14.73 -20.27
C THR A 14 3.75 -14.28 -19.13
N THR A 15 3.34 -14.62 -17.90
CA THR A 15 4.23 -14.64 -16.74
C THR A 15 5.23 -15.77 -16.94
N VAL A 16 6.28 -15.48 -17.72
CA VAL A 16 7.50 -16.28 -17.72
C VAL A 16 8.16 -16.06 -16.35
N ALA A 17 8.40 -17.14 -15.61
CA ALA A 17 9.23 -17.09 -14.42
C ALA A 17 10.63 -16.60 -14.84
N TYR A 18 10.98 -15.37 -14.44
CA TYR A 18 12.30 -14.80 -14.69
C TYR A 18 13.30 -15.33 -13.66
N ASP A 19 13.51 -16.65 -13.65
CA ASP A 19 14.54 -17.30 -12.82
C ASP A 19 15.95 -17.12 -13.40
N ASN A 20 16.05 -16.63 -14.64
CA ASN A 20 17.32 -16.30 -15.26
C ASN A 20 17.85 -14.97 -14.72
N LEU A 21 18.95 -15.09 -13.97
CA LEU A 21 19.68 -14.00 -13.36
C LEU A 21 20.42 -13.10 -14.36
N LEU A 22 21.01 -13.72 -15.38
CA LEU A 22 21.98 -13.09 -16.26
C LEU A 22 21.30 -12.35 -17.42
N PRO A 23 21.86 -11.21 -17.87
CA PRO A 23 21.37 -10.55 -19.06
C PRO A 23 21.60 -11.42 -20.31
N ASN A 24 20.82 -11.17 -21.36
CA ASN A 24 21.05 -11.84 -22.63
C ASN A 24 22.41 -11.39 -23.22
N PRO A 25 23.33 -12.30 -23.58
CA PRO A 25 24.63 -11.92 -24.12
C PRO A 25 24.56 -11.01 -25.36
N SER A 26 23.49 -11.11 -26.16
CA SER A 26 23.31 -10.29 -27.36
C SER A 26 23.01 -8.81 -27.06
N THR A 27 22.70 -8.46 -25.81
CA THR A 27 22.38 -7.09 -25.39
C THR A 27 23.56 -6.39 -24.72
N ILE A 28 24.72 -7.03 -24.70
CA ILE A 28 25.93 -6.53 -24.04
C ILE A 28 26.87 -5.91 -25.08
N VAL A 29 27.33 -4.69 -24.80
CA VAL A 29 28.25 -3.93 -25.64
C VAL A 29 29.46 -3.53 -24.80
N TYR A 30 30.64 -3.96 -25.24
CA TYR A 30 31.92 -3.59 -24.61
C TYR A 30 32.60 -2.47 -25.38
N GLU A 31 33.24 -1.55 -24.65
CA GLU A 31 34.12 -0.52 -25.20
C GLU A 31 35.18 -0.10 -24.17
N GLY A 32 36.45 -0.43 -24.43
CA GLY A 32 37.55 -0.12 -23.51
C GLY A 32 37.39 -0.78 -22.14
N GLN A 33 37.19 0.03 -21.10
CA GLN A 33 36.93 -0.35 -19.71
C GLN A 33 35.43 -0.35 -19.35
N ALA A 34 34.57 0.04 -20.28
CA ALA A 34 33.13 0.11 -20.08
C ALA A 34 32.40 -1.12 -20.64
N ARG A 35 31.31 -1.48 -19.95
CA ARG A 35 30.30 -2.44 -20.39
C ARG A 35 28.93 -1.80 -20.31
N PHE A 36 28.19 -1.87 -21.41
CA PHE A 36 26.80 -1.42 -21.49
C PHE A 36 25.90 -2.63 -21.71
N THR A 37 24.85 -2.75 -20.90
CA THR A 37 23.84 -3.81 -21.06
C THR A 37 22.48 -3.16 -21.31
N ILE A 38 21.91 -3.38 -22.48
CA ILE A 38 20.61 -2.83 -22.87
C ILE A 38 19.53 -3.78 -22.35
N LEU A 39 18.85 -3.39 -21.27
CA LEU A 39 17.87 -4.22 -20.57
C LEU A 39 16.45 -4.00 -21.11
N SER A 40 16.16 -2.79 -21.58
CA SER A 40 14.98 -2.45 -22.38
C SER A 40 15.30 -1.31 -23.34
N THR A 41 14.33 -0.87 -24.15
CA THR A 41 14.47 0.35 -24.95
C THR A 41 14.52 1.63 -24.10
N ARG A 42 14.35 1.54 -22.77
CA ARG A 42 14.32 2.63 -21.79
C ARG A 42 15.25 2.42 -20.59
N LEU A 43 15.90 1.28 -20.46
CA LEU A 43 16.78 0.96 -19.33
C LEU A 43 18.11 0.42 -19.84
N ILE A 44 19.19 1.14 -19.52
CA ILE A 44 20.56 0.74 -19.83
C ILE A 44 21.34 0.64 -18.51
N ARG A 45 21.96 -0.51 -18.29
CA ARG A 45 23.00 -0.68 -17.26
C ARG A 45 24.34 -0.26 -17.84
N MET A 46 25.09 0.53 -17.10
CA MET A 46 26.37 1.12 -17.48
C MET A 46 27.37 0.77 -16.40
N GLU A 47 28.42 0.07 -16.79
CA GLU A 47 29.46 -0.34 -15.87
C GLU A 47 30.82 0.12 -16.37
N TRP A 48 31.67 0.55 -15.44
CA TRP A 48 33.05 0.90 -15.72
C TRP A 48 33.96 0.26 -14.70
N SER A 49 35.05 -0.37 -15.14
CA SER A 49 36.00 -1.04 -14.25
C SER A 49 37.43 -0.87 -14.74
N PRO A 50 38.39 -0.43 -13.88
CA PRO A 50 39.79 -0.27 -14.29
C PRO A 50 40.44 -1.62 -14.63
N THR A 51 39.92 -2.72 -14.08
CA THR A 51 40.40 -4.09 -14.30
C THR A 51 39.59 -4.86 -15.35
N LYS A 52 38.52 -4.26 -15.89
CA LYS A 52 37.54 -4.90 -16.79
C LYS A 52 36.80 -6.10 -16.17
N GLN A 53 36.78 -6.17 -14.84
CA GLN A 53 36.00 -7.18 -14.13
C GLN A 53 34.64 -6.61 -13.74
N PHE A 54 33.59 -7.36 -14.07
CA PHE A 54 32.20 -6.99 -13.84
C PHE A 54 31.47 -8.12 -13.11
N PHE A 55 30.41 -7.78 -12.37
CA PHE A 55 29.65 -8.73 -11.55
C PHE A 55 28.21 -8.80 -12.05
N ASP A 56 27.68 -10.01 -12.24
CA ASP A 56 26.30 -10.23 -12.71
C ASP A 56 25.42 -11.00 -11.72
N GLY A 57 25.96 -11.35 -10.54
CA GLY A 57 25.22 -12.03 -9.49
C GLY A 57 24.17 -11.14 -8.81
N LYS A 58 23.40 -11.74 -7.88
CA LYS A 58 22.41 -11.00 -7.10
C LYS A 58 23.12 -10.02 -6.17
N THR A 59 22.64 -8.78 -6.17
CA THR A 59 22.90 -7.83 -5.08
C THR A 59 21.66 -7.78 -4.20
N TRP A 60 21.69 -7.05 -3.09
CA TRP A 60 20.48 -6.77 -2.33
C TRP A 60 19.43 -6.01 -3.14
N LEU A 61 19.85 -5.15 -4.08
CA LEU A 61 18.95 -4.39 -4.92
C LEU A 61 18.52 -5.19 -6.14
N VAL A 62 19.47 -5.59 -6.99
CA VAL A 62 19.22 -6.20 -8.29
C VAL A 62 19.11 -7.72 -8.17
N GLN A 63 17.92 -8.24 -8.48
CA GLN A 63 17.59 -9.67 -8.40
C GLN A 63 17.63 -10.38 -9.75
N SER A 64 17.41 -9.66 -10.86
CA SER A 64 17.46 -10.20 -12.22
C SER A 64 17.87 -9.14 -13.23
N ARG A 65 18.67 -9.52 -14.23
CA ARG A 65 19.04 -8.68 -15.39
C ARG A 65 18.41 -9.18 -16.69
N GLN A 66 17.52 -10.17 -16.62
CA GLN A 66 16.66 -10.54 -17.73
C GLN A 66 15.24 -10.04 -17.42
N ILE A 67 14.96 -8.78 -17.75
CA ILE A 67 13.70 -8.10 -17.36
C ILE A 67 12.63 -8.10 -18.47
N GLN A 68 12.97 -8.63 -19.64
CA GLN A 68 12.08 -8.76 -20.80
C GLN A 68 12.20 -10.19 -21.38
N PRO A 69 11.12 -10.73 -21.97
CA PRO A 69 11.15 -12.09 -22.49
C PRO A 69 11.97 -12.18 -23.78
N THR A 70 12.03 -11.09 -24.54
CA THR A 70 12.81 -10.97 -25.77
C THR A 70 13.83 -9.84 -25.65
N PRO A 71 15.03 -9.98 -26.25
CA PRO A 71 16.01 -8.90 -26.28
C PRO A 71 15.44 -7.61 -26.90
N PRO A 72 15.71 -6.43 -26.32
CA PRO A 72 15.28 -5.16 -26.90
C PRO A 72 15.99 -4.88 -28.23
N VAL A 73 15.33 -4.11 -29.10
CA VAL A 73 15.92 -3.65 -30.36
C VAL A 73 16.80 -2.42 -30.10
N PHE A 74 18.06 -2.49 -30.55
CA PHE A 74 19.00 -1.39 -30.50
C PHE A 74 20.04 -1.50 -31.62
N ASN A 75 20.68 -0.39 -31.96
CA ASN A 75 21.76 -0.31 -32.94
C ASN A 75 23.04 0.17 -32.27
N VAL A 76 24.17 -0.36 -32.72
CA VAL A 76 25.51 0.04 -32.26
C VAL A 76 26.30 0.54 -33.44
N THR A 77 26.83 1.76 -33.33
CA THR A 77 27.76 2.33 -34.32
C THR A 77 29.04 2.77 -33.62
N ARG A 78 30.17 2.65 -34.33
CA ARG A 78 31.49 3.07 -33.84
C ARG A 78 32.17 3.89 -34.90
N ASN A 79 32.62 5.08 -34.52
CA ASN A 79 33.56 5.87 -35.32
C ASN A 79 34.91 5.95 -34.59
N ASP A 80 35.85 6.73 -35.13
CA ASP A 80 37.21 6.83 -34.58
C ASP A 80 37.27 7.39 -33.15
N THR A 81 36.22 8.10 -32.72
CA THR A 81 36.20 8.83 -31.44
C THR A 81 35.14 8.29 -30.46
N HIS A 82 33.96 7.92 -30.96
CA HIS A 82 32.80 7.60 -30.13
C HIS A 82 32.18 6.24 -30.48
N LEU A 83 31.74 5.55 -29.43
CA LEU A 83 30.72 4.51 -29.49
C LEU A 83 29.37 5.21 -29.39
N ARG A 84 28.40 4.77 -30.21
CA ARG A 84 27.02 5.21 -30.12
C ARG A 84 26.07 4.01 -30.08
N ILE A 85 25.17 4.01 -29.09
CA ILE A 85 24.10 3.02 -28.90
C ILE A 85 22.76 3.74 -29.04
N ASP A 86 21.96 3.33 -30.02
CA ASP A 86 20.62 3.88 -30.25
C ASP A 86 19.54 2.84 -29.97
N THR A 87 18.64 3.17 -29.06
CA THR A 87 17.36 2.48 -28.85
C THR A 87 16.22 3.41 -29.32
N THR A 88 14.97 2.95 -29.21
CA THR A 88 13.80 3.79 -29.48
C THR A 88 13.78 5.06 -28.62
N PHE A 89 14.15 5.00 -27.33
CA PHE A 89 14.02 6.15 -26.42
C PHE A 89 15.34 6.75 -25.93
N ILE A 90 16.44 6.03 -26.07
CA ILE A 90 17.75 6.44 -25.57
C ILE A 90 18.78 6.42 -26.70
N THR A 91 19.56 7.48 -26.80
CA THR A 91 20.81 7.52 -27.56
C THR A 91 21.96 7.76 -26.57
N LEU A 92 22.88 6.80 -26.46
CA LEU A 92 24.07 6.87 -25.63
C LEU A 92 25.29 7.09 -26.52
N GLU A 93 26.11 8.08 -26.18
CA GLU A 93 27.39 8.38 -26.82
C GLU A 93 28.50 8.29 -25.78
N TYR A 94 29.54 7.51 -26.08
CA TYR A 94 30.66 7.24 -25.16
C TYR A 94 32.00 7.45 -25.86
N LEU A 95 32.90 8.20 -25.22
CA LEU A 95 34.24 8.48 -25.71
C LEU A 95 35.12 7.22 -25.60
N ARG A 96 35.55 6.68 -26.75
CA ARG A 96 36.25 5.38 -26.81
C ARG A 96 37.65 5.41 -26.18
N SER A 97 38.27 6.59 -26.14
CA SER A 97 39.58 6.81 -25.51
C SER A 97 39.52 7.05 -24.00
N ALA A 98 38.33 7.02 -23.39
CA ALA A 98 38.17 7.27 -21.96
C ALA A 98 38.88 6.21 -21.12
N THR A 99 39.66 6.69 -20.14
CA THR A 99 40.43 5.86 -19.18
C THR A 99 39.99 6.10 -17.74
N THR A 100 38.90 6.84 -17.55
CA THR A 100 38.30 7.19 -16.28
C THR A 100 36.85 6.72 -16.21
N THR A 101 36.33 6.64 -15.00
CA THR A 101 34.92 6.35 -14.70
C THR A 101 33.95 7.35 -15.36
N PHE A 102 32.64 7.06 -15.39
CA PHE A 102 31.69 7.89 -16.13
C PHE A 102 31.61 9.32 -15.60
N SER A 103 31.74 10.29 -16.51
CA SER A 103 31.79 11.74 -16.24
C SER A 103 31.25 12.55 -17.42
N GLN A 104 31.05 13.85 -17.20
CA GLN A 104 30.62 14.80 -18.24
C GLN A 104 31.51 14.88 -19.47
N HIS A 105 32.74 14.39 -19.38
CA HIS A 105 33.71 14.44 -20.48
C HIS A 105 33.70 13.19 -21.36
N ASN A 106 33.11 12.08 -20.88
CA ASN A 106 33.22 10.79 -21.56
C ASN A 106 31.89 10.12 -21.89
N ILE A 107 30.78 10.54 -21.29
CA ILE A 107 29.47 9.98 -21.60
C ILE A 107 28.40 11.06 -21.75
N ARG A 108 27.54 10.86 -22.74
CA ARG A 108 26.35 11.69 -23.00
C ARG A 108 25.19 10.79 -23.36
N ILE A 109 24.06 10.98 -22.68
CA ILE A 109 22.85 10.19 -22.92
C ILE A 109 21.69 11.13 -23.24
N THR A 110 21.13 11.00 -24.43
CA THR A 110 19.94 11.72 -24.86
C THR A 110 18.71 10.84 -24.70
N ILE A 111 17.75 11.27 -23.89
CA ILE A 111 16.48 10.59 -23.63
C ILE A 111 15.36 11.31 -24.37
N ARG A 112 14.56 10.56 -25.14
CA ARG A 112 13.35 11.07 -25.82
C ARG A 112 12.19 11.08 -24.83
N VAL A 113 11.80 12.27 -24.39
CA VAL A 113 10.74 12.49 -23.39
C VAL A 113 9.37 12.37 -24.04
N ASN A 114 9.20 12.98 -25.22
CA ASN A 114 8.00 12.90 -26.03
C ASN A 114 8.40 12.74 -27.51
N ILE A 115 8.18 11.55 -28.08
CA ILE A 115 8.57 11.23 -29.46
C ILE A 115 7.79 12.10 -30.45
N ASP A 116 6.49 12.27 -30.23
CA ASP A 116 5.60 12.98 -31.16
C ASP A 116 5.95 14.47 -31.25
N LYS A 117 6.42 15.05 -30.13
CA LYS A 117 6.86 16.45 -30.07
C LYS A 117 8.36 16.64 -30.34
N GLY A 118 9.12 15.56 -30.51
CA GLY A 118 10.58 15.61 -30.65
C GLY A 118 11.30 16.14 -29.39
N GLU A 119 10.66 16.09 -28.22
CA GLU A 119 11.24 16.61 -26.97
C GLU A 119 12.29 15.63 -26.43
N THR A 120 13.48 16.14 -26.17
CA THR A 120 14.60 15.37 -25.61
C THR A 120 15.22 16.06 -24.41
N VAL A 121 15.72 15.27 -23.47
CA VAL A 121 16.56 15.71 -22.36
C VAL A 121 17.92 15.01 -22.48
N VAL A 122 18.97 15.63 -21.95
CA VAL A 122 20.31 15.05 -21.94
C VAL A 122 20.74 14.86 -20.50
N TRP A 123 21.33 13.69 -20.21
CA TRP A 123 22.12 13.45 -19.01
C TRP A 123 23.59 13.36 -19.42
N ASN A 124 24.42 14.23 -18.85
CA ASN A 124 25.86 14.29 -19.11
C ASN A 124 26.66 13.88 -17.89
N ALA A 125 26.15 12.99 -17.05
CA ALA A 125 26.93 12.48 -15.94
C ALA A 125 27.47 13.54 -14.95
N ILE A 126 26.90 14.75 -14.93
CA ILE A 126 27.29 15.86 -14.04
C ILE A 126 26.76 15.55 -12.64
N PRO A 127 27.60 15.62 -11.59
CA PRO A 127 27.16 15.34 -10.23
C PRO A 127 25.99 16.23 -9.80
N GLY A 128 24.95 15.61 -9.25
CA GLY A 128 23.74 16.27 -8.78
C GLY A 128 22.64 16.41 -9.82
N GLU A 129 22.93 16.27 -11.12
CA GLU A 129 21.89 16.25 -12.17
C GLU A 129 20.98 15.03 -12.02
N GLU A 130 21.47 13.93 -11.44
CA GLU A 130 20.69 12.72 -11.17
C GLU A 130 19.48 12.96 -10.24
N TYR A 131 19.47 14.07 -9.48
CA TYR A 131 18.37 14.44 -8.58
C TYR A 131 17.45 15.53 -9.18
N ASP A 132 17.81 16.11 -10.32
CA ASP A 132 17.04 17.20 -10.92
C ASP A 132 15.66 16.72 -11.36
N GLY A 133 14.62 17.39 -10.84
CA GLY A 133 13.23 17.02 -11.08
C GLY A 133 12.85 15.63 -10.57
N ASN A 134 13.66 14.98 -9.72
CA ASN A 134 13.34 13.67 -9.14
C ASN A 134 12.02 13.77 -8.35
N LEU A 135 11.15 12.77 -8.48
CA LEU A 135 9.84 12.78 -7.83
C LEU A 135 9.87 12.26 -6.38
N LEU A 136 11.08 12.07 -5.84
CA LEU A 136 11.37 11.65 -4.47
C LEU A 136 10.86 10.24 -4.17
N GLY A 137 11.28 9.68 -3.04
CA GLY A 137 10.83 8.37 -2.56
C GLY A 137 10.28 8.49 -1.14
N THR A 138 10.86 7.74 -0.22
CA THR A 138 10.38 7.67 1.16
C THR A 138 11.53 7.78 2.17
N LEU A 139 11.17 7.81 3.45
CA LEU A 139 12.07 7.87 4.58
C LEU A 139 11.94 6.59 5.42
N ARG A 140 12.99 6.26 6.17
CA ARG A 140 12.99 5.14 7.14
C ARG A 140 11.77 5.17 8.07
N THR A 141 11.47 6.34 8.62
CA THR A 141 10.44 6.56 9.64
C THR A 141 10.04 8.04 9.71
N LEU A 142 8.87 8.30 10.29
CA LEU A 142 8.33 9.60 10.66
C LEU A 142 8.33 9.80 12.20
N ASP A 143 9.12 9.03 12.95
CA ASP A 143 9.25 9.16 14.41
C ASP A 143 9.41 10.63 14.83
N GLY A 144 8.56 11.06 15.75
CA GLY A 144 8.55 12.42 16.31
C GLY A 144 8.06 13.50 15.34
N ASN A 145 7.62 13.16 14.12
CA ASN A 145 7.09 14.15 13.18
C ASN A 145 5.84 14.83 13.75
N ARG A 146 5.83 16.16 13.70
CA ARG A 146 4.68 17.02 14.03
C ARG A 146 4.30 17.96 12.88
N ASP A 147 5.09 18.00 11.82
CA ASP A 147 5.09 19.06 10.80
C ASP A 147 4.63 18.51 9.44
N SER A 148 3.77 19.27 8.77
CA SER A 148 3.30 18.97 7.42
C SER A 148 4.33 19.29 6.33
N LYS A 149 5.36 20.07 6.69
CA LYS A 149 6.42 20.56 5.81
C LYS A 149 7.69 19.73 5.86
N LEU A 150 7.66 18.55 6.49
CA LEU A 150 8.78 17.62 6.43
C LEU A 150 9.16 17.39 4.97
N GLU A 151 10.38 17.78 4.63
CA GLU A 151 10.89 17.66 3.28
C GLU A 151 11.19 16.18 2.99
N LEU A 152 11.00 15.73 1.75
CA LEU A 152 11.37 14.36 1.33
C LEU A 152 12.62 14.36 0.44
N ASP A 153 13.12 15.53 0.06
CA ASP A 153 14.40 15.69 -0.60
C ASP A 153 15.55 15.33 0.36
N CYS A 154 16.30 14.28 0.00
CA CYS A 154 17.39 13.75 0.82
C CYS A 154 18.49 14.78 1.12
N ARG A 155 18.68 15.78 0.25
CA ARG A 155 19.67 16.88 0.45
C ARG A 155 19.35 17.79 1.61
N LYS A 156 18.10 17.80 2.07
CA LYS A 156 17.59 18.73 3.09
C LYS A 156 17.23 18.01 4.39
N GLN A 157 17.50 16.71 4.51
CA GLN A 157 17.16 15.96 5.71
C GLN A 157 18.08 16.35 6.86
N PRO A 158 17.53 16.74 8.02
CA PRO A 158 18.32 17.22 9.15
C PRO A 158 18.88 16.09 10.03
N ARG A 159 18.38 14.86 9.89
CA ARG A 159 18.79 13.73 10.75
C ARG A 159 19.65 12.74 9.98
N ASN A 160 20.78 12.35 10.58
CA ASN A 160 21.74 11.40 10.02
C ASN A 160 21.22 9.94 9.99
N ASP A 161 20.12 9.63 10.69
CA ASP A 161 19.53 8.29 10.85
C ASP A 161 18.27 8.04 9.99
N LEU A 162 17.86 9.04 9.20
CA LEU A 162 16.75 8.93 8.25
C LEU A 162 17.29 8.40 6.92
N HIS A 163 17.17 7.09 6.69
CA HIS A 163 17.39 6.52 5.37
C HIS A 163 16.38 7.14 4.38
N CYS A 164 16.86 8.12 3.61
CA CYS A 164 16.09 8.79 2.57
C CYS A 164 16.47 8.24 1.21
N THR A 165 15.47 8.04 0.35
CA THR A 165 15.68 7.49 -0.98
C THR A 165 14.98 8.34 -2.03
N TYR A 166 15.69 8.64 -3.12
CA TYR A 166 15.08 9.27 -4.30
C TYR A 166 14.24 8.26 -5.10
N GLY A 167 13.23 8.75 -5.81
CA GLY A 167 12.38 7.92 -6.64
C GLY A 167 13.15 7.38 -7.84
N VAL A 168 12.71 6.23 -8.38
CA VAL A 168 13.22 5.68 -9.65
C VAL A 168 12.57 6.36 -10.87
N ILE A 169 11.94 7.52 -10.65
CA ILE A 169 11.30 8.35 -11.66
C ILE A 169 11.55 9.84 -11.41
N SER A 170 11.58 10.63 -12.49
CA SER A 170 11.72 12.08 -12.43
C SER A 170 10.83 12.82 -13.45
N ARG A 171 10.52 14.07 -13.17
CA ARG A 171 9.89 14.98 -14.12
C ARG A 171 10.81 15.34 -15.30
N ARG A 172 12.13 15.27 -15.11
CA ARG A 172 13.14 15.42 -16.18
C ARG A 172 13.04 14.31 -17.21
N GLY A 173 12.55 13.14 -16.82
CA GLY A 173 12.32 11.99 -17.69
C GLY A 173 13.42 10.93 -17.63
N TYR A 174 14.32 11.03 -16.66
CA TYR A 174 15.26 9.97 -16.35
C TYR A 174 15.53 9.83 -14.84
N ALA A 175 15.88 8.64 -14.39
CA ALA A 175 16.40 8.39 -13.05
C ALA A 175 17.64 7.50 -13.11
N LEU A 176 18.51 7.63 -12.11
CA LEU A 176 19.73 6.84 -11.97
C LEU A 176 19.65 6.01 -10.69
N VAL A 177 19.98 4.74 -10.78
CA VAL A 177 20.12 3.84 -9.63
C VAL A 177 21.57 3.34 -9.59
N ASP A 178 22.22 3.50 -8.44
CA ASP A 178 23.62 3.10 -8.22
C ASP A 178 23.70 1.79 -7.44
N ASP A 179 24.16 0.72 -8.11
CA ASP A 179 24.34 -0.63 -7.57
C ASP A 179 25.83 -0.94 -7.27
N THR A 180 26.73 0.06 -7.39
CA THR A 180 28.20 -0.12 -7.35
C THR A 180 28.71 -0.80 -6.10
N HIS A 181 28.14 -0.48 -4.94
CA HIS A 181 28.61 -0.96 -3.64
C HIS A 181 27.55 -1.70 -2.84
N GLN A 182 26.46 -2.10 -3.49
CA GLN A 182 25.41 -2.85 -2.81
C GLN A 182 25.93 -4.22 -2.38
N PRO A 183 25.64 -4.66 -1.14
CA PRO A 183 26.04 -5.98 -0.69
C PRO A 183 25.51 -7.09 -1.60
N GLN A 184 26.33 -8.12 -1.76
CA GLN A 184 26.08 -9.25 -2.66
C GLN A 184 25.46 -10.41 -1.89
N LEU A 185 24.73 -11.26 -2.61
CA LEU A 185 24.20 -12.52 -2.08
C LEU A 185 24.97 -13.70 -2.70
N ASP A 186 25.19 -14.75 -1.92
CA ASP A 186 25.74 -16.01 -2.41
C ASP A 186 24.79 -16.70 -3.42
N SER A 187 25.27 -17.78 -4.02
CA SER A 187 24.52 -18.57 -5.00
C SER A 187 23.57 -19.59 -4.37
N ASN A 188 23.33 -19.55 -3.06
CA ASN A 188 22.42 -20.49 -2.41
C ASN A 188 21.00 -20.23 -2.90
N VAL A 189 20.39 -21.24 -3.53
CA VAL A 189 19.05 -21.11 -4.12
C VAL A 189 17.95 -21.14 -3.06
N GLN A 190 18.17 -21.86 -1.95
CA GLN A 190 17.17 -22.03 -0.88
C GLN A 190 17.10 -20.83 0.05
N TRP A 191 18.26 -20.31 0.46
CA TRP A 191 18.35 -19.18 1.36
C TRP A 191 19.64 -18.39 1.07
N PRO A 192 19.60 -17.46 0.09
CA PRO A 192 20.75 -16.65 -0.29
C PRO A 192 21.29 -15.88 0.91
N TRP A 193 22.58 -16.02 1.19
CA TRP A 193 23.20 -15.33 2.32
C TRP A 193 24.01 -14.12 1.87
N ILE A 194 24.04 -13.08 2.70
CA ILE A 194 24.92 -11.94 2.45
C ILE A 194 26.39 -12.36 2.49
N ILE A 195 27.18 -11.85 1.53
CA ILE A 195 28.62 -12.10 1.47
C ILE A 195 29.41 -10.81 1.39
N ASN A 196 30.57 -10.79 2.03
CA ASN A 196 31.58 -9.73 1.90
C ASN A 196 32.46 -9.99 0.67
N GLN A 197 31.84 -10.02 -0.51
CA GLN A 197 32.59 -10.14 -1.76
C GLN A 197 32.76 -8.76 -2.37
N ARG A 198 33.93 -8.16 -2.12
CA ARG A 198 34.30 -6.89 -2.74
C ARG A 198 34.68 -7.12 -4.20
N TYR A 199 34.31 -6.18 -5.07
CA TYR A 199 35.02 -6.01 -6.33
C TYR A 199 36.52 -5.91 -6.05
N PRO A 200 37.41 -6.38 -6.95
CA PRO A 200 38.85 -6.24 -6.76
C PRO A 200 39.18 -4.77 -6.53
N THR A 201 39.69 -4.44 -5.34
CA THR A 201 40.07 -3.06 -5.02
C THR A 201 41.17 -2.61 -5.99
N PRO A 202 41.00 -1.47 -6.68
CA PRO A 202 42.09 -0.87 -7.42
C PRO A 202 43.26 -0.63 -6.47
N ASP A 203 44.48 -0.65 -7.01
CA ASP A 203 45.68 -0.28 -6.26
C ASP A 203 45.49 1.13 -5.64
N PRO A 204 45.45 1.27 -4.30
CA PRO A 204 45.21 2.55 -3.64
C PRO A 204 46.20 3.64 -4.06
N VAL A 205 47.41 3.25 -4.47
CA VAL A 205 48.46 4.16 -4.99
C VAL A 205 48.05 4.79 -6.33
N ARG A 206 47.14 4.16 -7.08
CA ARG A 206 46.62 4.63 -8.37
C ARG A 206 45.32 5.42 -8.25
N CYS A 207 44.64 5.39 -7.09
CA CYS A 207 43.45 6.19 -6.88
C CYS A 207 43.81 7.68 -6.98
N GLN A 208 43.25 8.39 -7.95
CA GLN A 208 43.43 9.83 -8.11
C GLN A 208 42.14 10.56 -7.73
N ALA A 209 42.27 11.61 -6.91
CA ALA A 209 41.12 12.43 -6.54
C ALA A 209 40.48 13.06 -7.79
N VAL A 210 39.16 12.96 -7.90
CA VAL A 210 38.40 13.64 -8.96
C VAL A 210 38.38 15.15 -8.69
N PRO A 211 38.54 15.99 -9.73
CA PRO A 211 38.35 17.43 -9.61
C PRO A 211 37.02 17.77 -8.93
N VAL A 212 36.98 18.81 -8.08
CA VAL A 212 35.81 19.12 -7.24
C VAL A 212 34.49 19.17 -8.01
N GLY A 213 34.49 19.76 -9.22
CA GLY A 213 33.30 19.87 -10.07
C GLY A 213 32.85 18.57 -10.76
N GLU A 214 33.59 17.48 -10.62
CA GLU A 214 33.31 16.17 -11.23
C GLU A 214 33.04 15.09 -10.16
N ARG A 215 33.13 15.46 -8.87
CA ARG A 215 32.97 14.53 -7.75
C ARG A 215 31.52 14.06 -7.64
N ARG A 216 31.33 12.76 -7.81
CA ARG A 216 30.07 12.09 -7.48
C ARG A 216 30.13 11.52 -6.08
N SER A 217 29.04 11.68 -5.32
CA SER A 217 28.92 11.06 -4.02
C SER A 217 28.98 9.53 -4.13
N CYS A 218 29.80 8.87 -3.32
CA CYS A 218 29.91 7.41 -3.27
C CYS A 218 29.29 6.77 -2.02
N GLY A 219 28.47 7.53 -1.29
CA GLY A 219 27.73 7.04 -0.12
C GLY A 219 27.43 8.13 0.90
N SER A 220 26.58 7.79 1.88
CA SER A 220 25.35 8.53 2.19
C SER A 220 25.34 9.46 3.41
N SER A 221 26.47 9.99 3.90
CA SER A 221 26.39 10.93 5.04
C SER A 221 27.50 11.97 5.12
N ASN A 222 27.15 13.11 5.73
CA ASN A 222 28.07 14.22 6.03
C ASN A 222 29.15 13.84 7.07
N ASN A 223 29.04 12.66 7.71
CA ASN A 223 29.87 12.22 8.83
C ASN A 223 30.56 10.86 8.59
N THR A 224 30.65 10.39 7.35
CA THR A 224 31.42 9.17 7.03
C THR A 224 32.90 9.42 7.36
N GLU A 225 33.54 8.60 8.21
CA GLU A 225 34.97 8.74 8.54
C GLU A 225 35.87 8.46 7.31
N GLN A 226 37.08 9.03 7.26
CA GLN A 226 38.00 8.85 6.13
C GLN A 226 38.28 7.36 5.87
N HIS A 227 38.51 6.59 6.93
CA HIS A 227 38.74 5.15 6.82
C HIS A 227 37.52 4.42 6.27
N GLU A 228 36.31 4.75 6.73
CA GLU A 228 35.07 4.18 6.20
C GLU A 228 34.91 4.53 4.72
N CYS A 229 35.25 5.76 4.32
CA CYS A 229 35.27 6.24 2.95
C CYS A 229 36.30 5.50 2.07
N GLU A 230 37.50 5.23 2.57
CA GLU A 230 38.54 4.49 1.84
C GLU A 230 38.22 2.99 1.76
N LEU A 231 37.53 2.44 2.76
CA LEU A 231 36.95 1.09 2.68
C LEU A 231 35.88 0.99 1.59
N ARG A 232 35.36 2.13 1.10
CA ARG A 232 34.46 2.21 -0.05
C ARG A 232 35.13 2.00 -1.41
N GLY A 233 36.41 1.59 -1.42
CA GLY A 233 37.22 1.44 -2.63
C GLY A 233 38.05 2.69 -2.90
N CYS A 234 38.23 3.09 -4.16
CA CYS A 234 38.83 4.39 -4.45
C CYS A 234 37.82 5.53 -4.18
N CYS A 235 37.53 5.81 -2.91
CA CYS A 235 36.68 6.90 -2.46
C CYS A 235 37.46 7.79 -1.49
N PHE A 236 37.17 9.09 -1.51
CA PHE A 236 37.86 10.08 -0.68
C PHE A 236 36.86 10.88 0.15
N GLN A 237 37.21 11.18 1.40
CA GLN A 237 36.42 12.06 2.26
C GLN A 237 36.78 13.52 1.96
N ALA A 238 35.76 14.35 1.68
CA ALA A 238 35.82 15.80 1.72
C ALA A 238 35.03 16.30 2.94
N PRO A 239 35.17 17.58 3.35
CA PRO A 239 34.26 18.17 4.33
C PRO A 239 32.81 17.85 3.91
N SER A 240 32.10 17.17 4.81
CA SER A 240 30.69 16.75 4.67
C SER A 240 30.33 15.78 3.52
N SER A 241 31.23 15.04 2.87
CA SER A 241 30.81 13.96 1.93
C SER A 241 31.92 13.00 1.51
N CYS A 242 31.54 11.82 1.00
CA CYS A 242 32.43 10.85 0.35
C CYS A 242 32.24 10.88 -1.17
N TYR A 243 33.32 10.86 -1.95
CA TYR A 243 33.24 10.89 -3.41
C TYR A 243 34.12 9.84 -4.10
N TYR A 244 33.64 9.35 -5.25
CA TYR A 244 34.35 8.38 -6.10
C TYR A 244 35.65 8.99 -6.70
N SER A 245 36.68 8.17 -6.88
CA SER A 245 37.90 8.51 -7.65
C SER A 245 37.68 8.39 -9.16
N SER A 246 38.63 8.90 -9.94
CA SER A 246 38.60 8.78 -11.41
C SER A 246 38.77 7.34 -11.89
N GLN A 247 39.25 6.44 -11.03
CA GLN A 247 39.43 5.01 -11.28
C GLN A 247 38.49 4.13 -10.45
N ALA A 248 37.47 4.71 -9.82
CA ALA A 248 36.47 3.94 -9.11
C ALA A 248 35.62 3.11 -10.09
N GLN A 249 35.37 1.85 -9.71
CA GLN A 249 34.38 1.03 -10.38
C GLN A 249 33.00 1.67 -10.25
N GLN A 250 32.16 1.51 -11.26
CA GLN A 250 30.77 1.98 -11.27
C GLN A 250 29.87 0.89 -11.86
N ASP A 251 28.66 0.77 -11.29
CA ASP A 251 27.54 -0.03 -11.79
C ASP A 251 26.24 0.78 -11.66
N LEU A 252 25.82 1.38 -12.76
CA LEU A 252 24.74 2.36 -12.81
C LEU A 252 23.62 1.87 -13.72
N TYR A 253 22.38 2.09 -13.29
CA TYR A 253 21.19 1.80 -14.08
C TYR A 253 20.50 3.11 -14.42
N LEU A 254 20.44 3.45 -15.70
CA LEU A 254 19.75 4.65 -16.19
C LEU A 254 18.37 4.28 -16.76
N PHE A 255 17.34 4.79 -16.11
CA PHE A 255 15.94 4.67 -16.52
C PHE A 255 15.57 5.89 -17.36
N GLY A 256 15.66 5.81 -18.68
CA GLY A 256 15.23 6.84 -19.65
C GLY A 256 13.73 6.76 -19.97
N HIS A 257 12.89 6.92 -18.95
CA HIS A 257 11.46 6.64 -19.04
C HIS A 257 10.61 7.77 -19.66
N GLY A 258 11.16 8.97 -19.84
CA GLY A 258 10.40 10.14 -20.29
C GLY A 258 9.23 10.41 -19.34
N ARG A 259 8.01 10.43 -19.85
CA ARG A 259 6.80 10.60 -19.04
C ARG A 259 6.06 9.30 -18.71
N SER A 260 6.65 8.15 -19.04
CA SER A 260 6.06 6.84 -18.76
C SER A 260 6.52 6.31 -17.40
N TYR A 261 6.04 6.95 -16.32
CA TYR A 261 6.42 6.58 -14.95
C TYR A 261 6.05 5.15 -14.59
N SER A 262 4.90 4.68 -15.05
CA SER A 262 4.47 3.30 -14.83
C SER A 262 5.41 2.27 -15.44
N GLN A 263 5.94 2.55 -16.64
CA GLN A 263 6.91 1.66 -17.29
C GLN A 263 8.23 1.59 -16.51
N ALA A 264 8.71 2.71 -15.96
CA ALA A 264 9.92 2.72 -15.14
C ALA A 264 9.78 1.86 -13.87
N LEU A 265 8.62 1.94 -13.21
CA LEU A 265 8.32 1.16 -12.00
C LEU A 265 8.15 -0.33 -12.33
N PHE A 266 7.51 -0.65 -13.45
CA PHE A 266 7.46 -2.01 -13.96
C PHE A 266 8.88 -2.56 -14.21
N GLU A 267 9.74 -1.82 -14.94
CA GLU A 267 11.11 -2.23 -15.22
C GLU A 267 11.94 -2.36 -13.93
N PHE A 268 11.76 -1.43 -12.98
CA PHE A 268 12.40 -1.48 -11.68
C PHE A 268 12.00 -2.72 -10.90
N THR A 269 10.72 -3.08 -10.86
CA THR A 269 10.26 -4.29 -10.16
C THR A 269 10.63 -5.58 -10.89
N ARG A 270 10.87 -5.56 -12.21
CA ARG A 270 11.49 -6.71 -12.89
C ARG A 270 12.98 -6.85 -12.58
N LEU A 271 13.69 -5.72 -12.44
CA LEU A 271 15.11 -5.68 -12.08
C LEU A 271 15.35 -6.08 -10.62
N ALA A 272 14.62 -5.44 -9.71
CA ALA A 272 14.78 -5.52 -8.27
C ALA A 272 13.83 -6.53 -7.60
N GLY A 273 13.10 -7.34 -8.38
CA GLY A 273 12.10 -8.29 -7.91
C GLY A 273 10.72 -7.67 -7.69
N SER A 274 9.67 -8.45 -8.02
CA SER A 274 8.27 -8.01 -7.89
C SER A 274 7.93 -7.64 -6.44
N ILE A 275 6.97 -6.74 -6.27
CA ILE A 275 6.36 -6.46 -4.97
C ILE A 275 5.42 -7.64 -4.64
N PRO A 276 5.73 -8.50 -3.64
CA PRO A 276 4.91 -9.70 -3.38
C PRO A 276 3.50 -9.34 -2.94
N LEU A 277 2.53 -10.21 -3.26
CA LEU A 277 1.14 -10.05 -2.85
C LEU A 277 1.00 -10.48 -1.39
N PRO A 278 0.74 -9.57 -0.43
CA PRO A 278 0.61 -9.95 0.98
C PRO A 278 -0.52 -10.97 1.21
N PRO A 279 -0.47 -11.76 2.30
CA PRO A 279 -1.63 -12.53 2.75
C PRO A 279 -2.87 -11.66 2.85
N ARG A 280 -4.05 -12.19 2.48
CA ARG A 280 -5.27 -11.37 2.37
C ARG A 280 -5.66 -10.65 3.67
N TYR A 281 -5.42 -11.28 4.82
CA TYR A 281 -5.74 -10.72 6.14
C TYR A 281 -5.00 -9.41 6.44
N ILE A 282 -3.85 -9.17 5.78
CA ILE A 282 -3.06 -7.94 5.95
C ILE A 282 -3.88 -6.70 5.57
N PHE A 283 -4.85 -6.83 4.67
CA PHE A 283 -5.73 -5.72 4.27
C PHE A 283 -6.91 -5.48 5.22
N GLY A 284 -7.10 -6.34 6.22
CA GLY A 284 -8.15 -6.21 7.24
C GLY A 284 -7.89 -5.12 8.28
N VAL A 285 -8.60 -5.21 9.40
CA VAL A 285 -8.49 -4.25 10.51
C VAL A 285 -7.57 -4.78 11.60
N PHE A 286 -6.56 -4.00 11.94
CA PHE A 286 -5.62 -4.29 13.02
C PHE A 286 -5.98 -3.48 14.25
N PHE A 287 -6.02 -4.14 15.42
CA PHE A 287 -5.98 -3.48 16.71
C PHE A 287 -4.60 -3.62 17.31
N SER A 288 -4.02 -2.49 17.71
CA SER A 288 -2.77 -2.44 18.43
C SER A 288 -2.81 -1.30 19.45
N ARG A 289 -2.09 -1.50 20.56
CA ARG A 289 -1.78 -0.49 21.55
C ARG A 289 -0.60 -1.00 22.35
N TYR A 290 0.41 -0.17 22.58
CA TYR A 290 1.44 -0.51 23.54
C TYR A 290 0.85 -0.46 24.95
N TRP A 291 0.51 -1.63 25.50
CA TRP A 291 -0.06 -1.76 26.84
C TRP A 291 0.22 -3.16 27.41
N ALA A 292 0.28 -3.25 28.74
CA ALA A 292 0.47 -4.51 29.44
C ALA A 292 -0.86 -5.24 29.60
N TYR A 293 -1.44 -5.68 28.48
CA TYR A 293 -2.67 -6.45 28.51
C TYR A 293 -2.41 -7.87 29.00
N ALA A 294 -3.18 -8.31 30.00
CA ALA A 294 -3.30 -9.72 30.32
C ALA A 294 -4.28 -10.42 29.37
N GLU A 295 -4.16 -11.74 29.26
CA GLU A 295 -4.99 -12.58 28.39
C GLU A 295 -6.51 -12.29 28.52
N TYR A 296 -7.01 -12.09 29.74
CA TYR A 296 -8.44 -11.84 29.97
C TYR A 296 -8.88 -10.46 29.44
N GLU A 297 -8.00 -9.46 29.44
CA GLU A 297 -8.27 -8.13 28.92
C GLU A 297 -8.30 -8.15 27.39
N GLU A 298 -7.36 -8.86 26.73
CA GLU A 298 -7.40 -9.02 25.28
C GLU A 298 -8.65 -9.78 24.81
N ARG A 299 -9.06 -10.82 25.55
CA ARG A 299 -10.34 -11.52 25.31
C ARG A 299 -11.54 -10.58 25.46
N GLN A 300 -11.51 -9.69 26.45
CA GLN A 300 -12.54 -8.68 26.64
C GLN A 300 -12.58 -7.71 25.45
N ILE A 301 -11.43 -7.19 25.01
CA ILE A 301 -11.34 -6.29 23.86
C ILE A 301 -11.93 -6.94 22.60
N ILE A 302 -11.56 -8.19 22.31
CA ILE A 302 -12.11 -8.94 21.16
C ILE A 302 -13.63 -9.13 21.30
N THR A 303 -14.12 -9.35 22.51
CA THR A 303 -15.57 -9.45 22.78
C THR A 303 -16.26 -8.09 22.57
N GLU A 304 -15.64 -6.99 22.98
CA GLU A 304 -16.13 -5.62 22.76
C GLU A 304 -16.21 -5.29 21.26
N TYR A 305 -15.24 -5.73 20.44
CA TYR A 305 -15.32 -5.61 18.97
C TYR A 305 -16.61 -6.26 18.42
N ILE A 306 -16.98 -7.45 18.92
CA ILE A 306 -18.22 -8.13 18.54
C ILE A 306 -19.43 -7.35 19.04
N GLN A 307 -19.44 -6.89 20.30
CA GLN A 307 -20.56 -6.17 20.91
C GLN A 307 -20.85 -4.83 20.22
N HIS A 308 -19.81 -4.15 19.75
CA HIS A 308 -19.91 -2.85 19.09
C HIS A 308 -20.04 -2.94 17.56
N ASP A 309 -20.19 -4.14 17.00
CA ASP A 309 -20.31 -4.40 15.55
C ASP A 309 -19.13 -3.86 14.72
N VAL A 310 -17.92 -3.90 15.27
CA VAL A 310 -16.70 -3.42 14.60
C VAL A 310 -15.87 -4.62 14.15
N PRO A 311 -15.33 -4.63 12.90
CA PRO A 311 -14.48 -5.73 12.46
C PRO A 311 -13.10 -5.71 13.12
N LEU A 312 -12.53 -6.90 13.26
CA LEU A 312 -11.16 -7.12 13.72
C LEU A 312 -10.61 -8.35 12.99
N ASP A 313 -9.41 -8.25 12.42
CA ASP A 313 -8.78 -9.32 11.66
C ASP A 313 -7.39 -9.68 12.21
N VAL A 314 -6.64 -8.70 12.73
CA VAL A 314 -5.32 -8.91 13.31
C VAL A 314 -5.24 -8.28 14.71
N LEU A 315 -4.81 -9.09 15.68
CA LEU A 315 -4.47 -8.66 17.02
C LEU A 315 -2.95 -8.48 17.12
N VAL A 316 -2.52 -7.30 17.60
CA VAL A 316 -1.12 -7.00 17.88
C VAL A 316 -0.93 -6.94 19.40
N THR A 317 -0.12 -7.85 19.95
CA THR A 317 0.32 -7.76 21.34
C THR A 317 1.72 -7.14 21.36
N ASP A 318 1.80 -5.95 21.94
CA ASP A 318 3.04 -5.17 21.98
C ASP A 318 4.01 -5.66 23.08
N MET A 319 5.14 -4.96 23.28
CA MET A 319 6.29 -5.24 24.16
C MET A 319 6.06 -6.14 25.39
N ASP A 320 4.94 -5.93 26.07
CA ASP A 320 4.66 -6.54 27.37
C ASP A 320 4.19 -8.00 27.27
N TRP A 321 4.13 -8.59 26.06
CA TRP A 321 3.91 -10.02 25.88
C TRP A 321 5.03 -10.87 26.52
N HIS A 322 6.26 -10.34 26.57
CA HIS A 322 7.42 -11.02 27.14
C HIS A 322 7.81 -10.49 28.51
N ILE A 323 8.74 -11.17 29.20
CA ILE A 323 9.27 -10.73 30.49
C ILE A 323 9.88 -9.33 30.36
N THR A 324 9.35 -8.37 31.13
CA THR A 324 9.84 -6.99 31.20
C THR A 324 10.23 -6.62 32.64
N PHE A 325 11.10 -5.62 32.79
CA PHE A 325 11.69 -5.26 34.08
C PHE A 325 11.52 -3.77 34.41
N TYR A 326 10.28 -3.25 34.36
CA TYR A 326 10.02 -1.80 34.40
C TYR A 326 10.72 -1.04 35.52
N LYS A 327 10.74 -1.58 36.76
CA LYS A 327 11.39 -0.92 37.91
C LYS A 327 12.91 -0.85 37.74
N LEU A 328 13.52 -1.87 37.16
CA LEU A 328 14.97 -1.88 36.90
C LEU A 328 15.30 -0.96 35.73
N LEU A 329 14.49 -1.00 34.66
CA LEU A 329 14.61 -0.13 33.51
C LEU A 329 14.46 1.34 33.90
N SER A 330 13.47 1.69 34.74
CA SER A 330 13.28 3.06 35.23
C SER A 330 14.45 3.58 36.06
N ASN A 331 15.22 2.66 36.67
CA ASN A 331 16.44 2.98 37.41
C ASN A 331 17.68 3.04 36.49
N GLY A 332 17.52 2.94 35.17
CA GLY A 332 18.61 2.98 34.20
C GLY A 332 19.42 1.69 34.10
N THR A 333 18.90 0.57 34.63
CA THR A 333 19.59 -0.73 34.55
C THR A 333 19.67 -1.18 33.10
N ARG A 334 20.84 -1.68 32.71
CA ARG A 334 21.11 -2.23 31.38
C ARG A 334 21.35 -3.73 31.46
N ASP A 335 21.06 -4.43 30.38
CA ASP A 335 21.42 -5.84 30.23
C ASP A 335 22.89 -6.02 29.80
N GLN A 336 23.30 -7.28 29.58
CA GLN A 336 24.68 -7.61 29.20
C GLN A 336 25.06 -7.13 27.79
N ALA A 337 24.08 -6.80 26.94
CA ALA A 337 24.30 -6.19 25.63
C ALA A 337 24.38 -4.65 25.71
N GLY A 338 24.24 -4.09 26.91
CA GLY A 338 24.22 -2.65 27.14
C GLY A 338 22.91 -1.98 26.71
N GLN A 339 21.85 -2.74 26.42
CA GLN A 339 20.51 -2.20 26.13
C GLN A 339 19.73 -2.00 27.43
N GLY A 340 18.61 -1.28 27.37
CA GLY A 340 17.71 -1.18 28.52
C GLY A 340 17.19 -2.57 28.92
N ILE A 341 17.26 -2.94 30.20
CA ILE A 341 16.87 -4.28 30.63
C ILE A 341 15.39 -4.57 30.30
N GLY A 342 15.13 -5.71 29.65
CA GLY A 342 13.80 -6.10 29.19
C GLY A 342 13.35 -5.37 27.91
N TRP A 343 14.26 -4.74 27.17
CA TRP A 343 13.95 -4.20 25.84
C TRP A 343 13.85 -5.31 24.79
N THR A 344 14.71 -6.33 24.88
CA THR A 344 14.60 -7.56 24.10
C THR A 344 14.02 -8.66 24.98
N GLY A 345 13.10 -9.45 24.43
CA GLY A 345 12.63 -10.65 25.09
C GLY A 345 12.03 -11.65 24.10
N PHE A 346 12.06 -12.93 24.50
CA PHE A 346 11.56 -14.05 23.71
C PHE A 346 10.69 -15.03 24.52
N THR A 347 10.50 -14.76 25.81
CA THR A 347 9.78 -15.61 26.75
C THR A 347 8.51 -14.91 27.17
N PHE A 348 7.36 -15.53 26.94
CA PHE A 348 6.06 -15.00 27.38
C PHE A 348 6.05 -14.74 28.89
N ASP A 349 5.50 -13.60 29.30
CA ASP A 349 5.24 -13.34 30.71
C ASP A 349 4.03 -14.16 31.18
N GLU A 350 4.29 -15.23 31.95
CA GLU A 350 3.26 -16.13 32.46
C GLU A 350 2.29 -15.46 33.46
N HIS A 351 2.60 -14.27 33.99
CA HIS A 351 1.66 -13.50 34.80
C HIS A 351 0.55 -12.88 33.95
N LEU A 352 0.88 -12.45 32.73
CA LEU A 352 -0.07 -11.84 31.78
C LEU A 352 -0.71 -12.91 30.89
N PHE A 353 0.08 -13.91 30.47
CA PHE A 353 -0.34 -15.02 29.61
C PHE A 353 0.00 -16.38 30.23
N PRO A 354 -0.71 -16.83 31.28
CA PRO A 354 -0.46 -18.11 31.93
C PRO A 354 -0.52 -19.31 30.99
N ASN A 355 -1.26 -19.19 29.87
CA ASN A 355 -1.24 -20.17 28.79
C ASN A 355 -1.43 -19.49 27.42
N HIS A 356 -0.38 -18.82 26.95
CA HIS A 356 -0.36 -18.15 25.64
C HIS A 356 -0.80 -19.07 24.48
N GLN A 357 -0.46 -20.36 24.50
CA GLN A 357 -0.86 -21.32 23.45
C GLN A 357 -2.39 -21.47 23.35
N LYS A 358 -3.08 -21.63 24.48
CA LYS A 358 -4.56 -21.71 24.50
C LYS A 358 -5.20 -20.40 24.07
N PHE A 359 -4.61 -19.28 24.44
CA PHE A 359 -5.07 -17.97 24.02
C PHE A 359 -4.97 -17.78 22.50
N LEU A 360 -3.78 -18.02 21.92
CA LEU A 360 -3.55 -17.91 20.48
C LEU A 360 -4.40 -18.91 19.68
N GLN A 361 -4.60 -20.13 20.21
CA GLN A 361 -5.51 -21.11 19.61
C GLN A 361 -6.96 -20.61 19.61
N TRP A 362 -7.41 -19.96 20.69
CA TRP A 362 -8.74 -19.34 20.75
C TRP A 362 -8.87 -18.19 19.74
N CYS A 363 -7.88 -17.30 19.61
CA CYS A 363 -7.84 -16.28 18.57
C CYS A 363 -7.95 -16.90 17.16
N LYS A 364 -7.21 -17.98 16.89
CA LYS A 364 -7.26 -18.70 15.62
C LYS A 364 -8.63 -19.32 15.34
N GLN A 365 -9.31 -19.87 16.35
CA GLN A 365 -10.69 -20.36 16.23
C GLN A 365 -11.69 -19.24 15.89
N LEU A 366 -11.40 -18.00 16.30
CA LEU A 366 -12.18 -16.84 15.89
C LEU A 366 -11.90 -16.40 14.45
N GLY A 367 -10.79 -16.86 13.87
CA GLY A 367 -10.24 -16.41 12.60
C GLY A 367 -9.30 -15.21 12.74
N LEU A 368 -8.86 -14.86 13.94
CA LEU A 368 -7.88 -13.78 14.11
C LEU A 368 -6.48 -14.24 13.76
N LYS A 369 -5.67 -13.27 13.32
CA LYS A 369 -4.24 -13.40 13.13
C LYS A 369 -3.51 -12.67 14.25
N ASN A 370 -2.36 -13.20 14.67
CA ASN A 370 -1.63 -12.65 15.80
C ASN A 370 -0.21 -12.24 15.40
N THR A 371 0.28 -11.17 16.01
CA THR A 371 1.66 -10.72 15.91
C THR A 371 2.15 -10.17 17.24
N LEU A 372 3.48 -10.23 17.41
CA LEU A 372 4.20 -9.72 18.55
C LEU A 372 5.16 -8.62 18.10
N ASN A 373 5.29 -7.56 18.90
CA ASN A 373 6.36 -6.58 18.71
C ASN A 373 7.70 -7.18 19.16
N LEU A 374 8.71 -7.14 18.28
CA LEU A 374 10.01 -7.77 18.48
C LEU A 374 11.14 -6.74 18.33
N HIS A 375 11.94 -6.61 19.38
CA HIS A 375 13.17 -5.82 19.40
C HIS A 375 14.37 -6.72 19.73
N PRO A 376 15.02 -7.35 18.75
CA PRO A 376 16.04 -8.38 19.00
C PRO A 376 17.43 -7.85 19.41
N ALA A 377 17.52 -6.58 19.77
CA ALA A 377 18.74 -5.81 20.04
C ALA A 377 19.75 -6.43 21.02
N SER A 378 19.30 -7.26 21.96
CA SER A 378 20.13 -7.69 23.10
C SER A 378 20.58 -9.15 23.01
N GLY A 379 20.20 -9.85 21.93
CA GLY A 379 20.42 -11.29 21.79
C GLY A 379 19.64 -12.08 22.83
N ILE A 380 20.16 -13.25 23.23
CA ILE A 380 19.47 -14.16 24.15
C ILE A 380 20.04 -14.03 25.56
N GLN A 381 19.26 -13.48 26.47
CA GLN A 381 19.66 -13.24 27.86
C GLN A 381 19.45 -14.48 28.74
N PRO A 382 20.18 -14.64 29.87
CA PRO A 382 20.13 -15.85 30.70
C PRO A 382 18.78 -16.22 31.31
N TRP A 383 17.86 -15.26 31.40
CA TRP A 383 16.51 -15.48 31.93
C TRP A 383 15.52 -15.97 30.88
N GLU A 384 15.90 -15.98 29.59
CA GLU A 384 15.03 -16.47 28.52
C GLU A 384 14.87 -17.99 28.60
N GLU A 385 13.66 -18.50 28.36
CA GLU A 385 13.33 -19.93 28.40
C GLU A 385 14.29 -20.75 27.52
N LYS A 386 14.62 -20.23 26.35
CA LYS A 386 15.48 -20.88 25.34
C LYS A 386 16.97 -20.53 25.46
N TYR A 387 17.39 -19.84 26.52
CA TYR A 387 18.78 -19.42 26.69
C TYR A 387 19.76 -20.60 26.68
N LYS A 388 19.48 -21.66 27.44
CA LYS A 388 20.41 -22.81 27.57
C LYS A 388 20.67 -23.46 26.21
N ASP A 389 19.61 -23.65 25.42
CA ASP A 389 19.68 -24.26 24.10
C ASP A 389 20.47 -23.36 23.13
N MET A 390 20.19 -22.04 23.15
CA MET A 390 20.91 -21.06 22.34
C MET A 390 22.38 -20.92 22.73
N ALA A 391 22.70 -20.89 24.03
CA ALA A 391 24.06 -20.83 24.53
C ALA A 391 24.87 -22.05 24.06
N GLN A 392 24.30 -23.25 24.21
CA GLN A 392 24.92 -24.49 23.73
C GLN A 392 25.14 -24.48 22.21
N ALA A 393 24.13 -24.05 21.43
CA ALA A 393 24.24 -23.93 19.97
C ALA A 393 25.36 -22.97 19.52
N MET A 394 25.64 -21.95 20.34
CA MET A 394 26.71 -20.97 20.11
C MET A 394 28.02 -21.30 20.83
N GLY A 395 28.14 -22.47 21.48
CA GLY A 395 29.35 -22.88 22.19
C GLY A 395 29.65 -22.09 23.46
N ILE A 396 28.64 -21.44 24.05
CA ILE A 396 28.70 -20.71 25.31
C ILE A 396 28.27 -21.66 26.44
N ASP A 397 29.07 -21.77 27.50
CA ASP A 397 28.69 -22.54 28.70
C ASP A 397 27.56 -21.81 29.45
N PRO A 398 26.33 -22.36 29.51
CA PRO A 398 25.18 -21.69 30.10
C PRO A 398 25.31 -21.50 31.62
N THR A 399 26.23 -22.20 32.30
CA THR A 399 26.46 -22.03 33.75
C THR A 399 27.20 -20.75 34.08
N THR A 400 27.86 -20.13 33.10
CA THR A 400 28.61 -18.89 33.26
C THR A 400 27.70 -17.67 33.39
N GLY A 401 26.45 -17.76 32.94
CA GLY A 401 25.50 -16.65 32.92
C GLY A 401 25.79 -15.60 31.83
N HIS A 402 26.71 -15.87 30.90
CA HIS A 402 26.97 -14.98 29.77
C HIS A 402 25.86 -15.06 28.74
N TYR A 403 25.25 -13.93 28.37
CA TYR A 403 24.27 -13.87 27.28
C TYR A 403 24.84 -14.35 25.94
N VAL A 404 23.95 -14.72 25.02
CA VAL A 404 24.29 -14.97 23.61
C VAL A 404 24.16 -13.65 22.84
N PRO A 405 25.25 -13.04 22.35
CA PRO A 405 25.17 -11.76 21.64
C PRO A 405 24.40 -11.87 20.34
N PHE A 406 23.61 -10.84 20.03
CA PHE A 406 22.89 -10.76 18.77
C PHE A 406 23.88 -10.61 17.60
N ASN A 407 23.78 -11.47 16.58
CA ASN A 407 24.56 -11.34 15.37
C ASN A 407 23.80 -11.90 14.15
N VAL A 408 22.96 -11.08 13.53
CA VAL A 408 22.07 -11.54 12.45
C VAL A 408 22.80 -11.88 11.13
N THR A 409 24.06 -11.48 10.96
CA THR A 409 24.88 -11.85 9.78
C THR A 409 25.65 -13.16 9.98
N ASP A 410 25.79 -13.63 11.22
CA ASP A 410 26.27 -14.98 11.51
C ASP A 410 25.16 -16.00 11.21
N LYS A 411 25.39 -16.80 10.17
CA LYS A 411 24.41 -17.79 9.71
C LYS A 411 24.10 -18.86 10.76
N ASN A 412 25.07 -19.24 11.60
CA ASN A 412 24.86 -20.22 12.67
C ASN A 412 24.00 -19.62 13.79
N TYR A 413 24.31 -18.39 14.22
CA TYR A 413 23.49 -17.66 15.18
C TYR A 413 22.05 -17.51 14.67
N THR A 414 21.87 -16.97 13.46
CA THR A 414 20.54 -16.69 12.92
C THR A 414 19.74 -17.96 12.71
N SER A 415 20.35 -19.01 12.16
CA SER A 415 19.65 -20.30 12.00
C SER A 415 19.23 -20.88 13.35
N SER A 416 20.10 -20.79 14.36
CA SER A 416 19.77 -21.27 15.72
C SER A 416 18.67 -20.43 16.35
N TRP A 417 18.73 -19.11 16.22
CA TRP A 417 17.74 -18.18 16.76
C TRP A 417 16.35 -18.40 16.15
N LEU A 418 16.27 -18.54 14.81
CA LEU A 418 15.02 -18.87 14.14
C LEU A 418 14.48 -20.23 14.61
N ASN A 419 15.27 -21.29 14.50
CA ASN A 419 14.80 -22.66 14.75
C ASN A 419 14.47 -22.96 16.22
N ILE A 420 15.26 -22.43 17.17
CA ILE A 420 15.12 -22.72 18.59
C ILE A 420 14.11 -21.77 19.25
N VAL A 421 14.10 -20.50 18.84
CA VAL A 421 13.34 -19.44 19.52
C VAL A 421 12.10 -19.04 18.73
N LEU A 422 12.27 -18.49 17.52
CA LEU A 422 11.15 -17.87 16.82
C LEU A 422 10.15 -18.89 16.25
N HIS A 423 10.62 -20.02 15.74
CA HIS A 423 9.75 -21.06 15.20
C HIS A 423 8.87 -21.68 16.29
N ALA A 424 9.35 -21.76 17.54
CA ALA A 424 8.52 -22.20 18.67
C ALA A 424 7.37 -21.21 18.94
N LEU A 425 7.65 -19.90 18.87
CA LEU A 425 6.62 -18.85 19.00
C LEU A 425 5.64 -18.89 17.81
N GLN A 426 6.13 -19.06 16.58
CA GLN A 426 5.27 -19.17 15.40
C GLN A 426 4.36 -20.42 15.46
N GLN A 427 4.90 -21.56 15.89
CA GLN A 427 4.11 -22.79 16.10
C GLN A 427 3.01 -22.60 17.15
N SER A 428 3.21 -21.71 18.13
CA SER A 428 2.20 -21.39 19.14
C SER A 428 1.00 -20.60 18.60
N GLY A 429 1.15 -19.94 17.44
CA GLY A 429 0.07 -19.21 16.76
C GLY A 429 0.39 -17.78 16.32
N ILE A 430 1.66 -17.41 16.19
CA ILE A 430 2.09 -16.12 15.61
C ILE A 430 2.14 -16.24 14.08
N ASP A 431 1.40 -15.38 13.39
CA ASP A 431 1.20 -15.43 11.93
C ASP A 431 2.10 -14.46 11.15
N LEU A 432 2.51 -13.36 11.78
CA LEU A 432 3.45 -12.37 11.23
C LEU A 432 4.31 -11.78 12.35
N TRP A 433 5.38 -11.07 11.99
CA TRP A 433 6.27 -10.40 12.93
C TRP A 433 6.24 -8.89 12.77
N TRP A 434 6.12 -8.17 13.89
CA TRP A 434 6.45 -6.74 13.93
C TRP A 434 7.91 -6.57 14.37
N LEU A 435 8.75 -6.16 13.42
CA LEU A 435 10.19 -5.93 13.62
C LEU A 435 10.44 -4.43 13.83
N ASP A 436 10.43 -3.98 15.08
CA ASP A 436 10.68 -2.58 15.41
C ASP A 436 12.16 -2.33 15.73
N TRP A 437 12.99 -2.41 14.69
CA TRP A 437 14.42 -2.14 14.82
C TRP A 437 14.72 -0.64 14.98
N GLN A 438 15.16 -0.25 16.18
CA GLN A 438 15.45 1.14 16.55
C GLN A 438 16.92 1.43 16.86
N GLN A 439 17.80 0.41 16.85
CA GLN A 439 19.19 0.50 17.32
C GLN A 439 20.15 1.18 16.33
N GLY A 440 19.60 1.92 15.36
CA GLY A 440 20.36 2.61 14.32
C GLY A 440 20.80 1.69 13.18
N GLU A 441 21.53 2.28 12.23
CA GLU A 441 22.01 1.61 11.02
C GLU A 441 23.53 1.37 11.01
N GLN A 442 24.25 1.84 12.03
CA GLN A 442 25.71 1.77 12.10
C GLN A 442 26.19 0.75 13.15
N GLY A 443 27.36 0.16 12.94
CA GLY A 443 28.14 -0.57 13.96
C GLY A 443 27.74 -2.03 14.26
N TRP A 444 26.69 -2.56 13.63
CA TRP A 444 26.22 -3.93 13.88
C TRP A 444 26.79 -4.99 12.94
N MET A 445 27.29 -4.60 11.77
CA MET A 445 27.82 -5.49 10.73
C MET A 445 29.28 -5.16 10.41
N ASN A 446 30.11 -5.04 11.44
CA ASN A 446 31.50 -4.56 11.33
C ASN A 446 32.34 -5.31 10.29
N ASP A 447 31.94 -6.53 9.91
CA ASP A 447 32.65 -7.37 8.95
C ASP A 447 32.09 -7.30 7.51
N ILE A 448 30.96 -6.64 7.25
CA ILE A 448 30.39 -6.48 5.89
C ILE A 448 29.99 -5.00 5.67
N PRO A 449 30.80 -4.21 4.94
CA PRO A 449 30.49 -2.81 4.65
C PRO A 449 29.19 -2.63 3.84
N TYR A 450 28.60 -1.43 3.89
CA TYR A 450 27.39 -1.02 3.13
C TYR A 450 26.11 -1.77 3.46
N THR A 451 26.06 -2.34 4.63
CA THR A 451 24.93 -3.15 5.06
C THR A 451 23.95 -2.34 5.91
N ASN A 452 22.65 -2.54 5.70
CA ASN A 452 21.59 -1.95 6.52
C ASN A 452 20.94 -3.06 7.37
N PRO A 453 21.01 -3.01 8.71
CA PRO A 453 20.44 -4.06 9.56
C PRO A 453 18.92 -4.15 9.41
N THR A 454 18.24 -3.04 9.18
CA THR A 454 16.80 -3.01 8.87
C THR A 454 16.52 -3.85 7.61
N PHE A 455 17.27 -3.60 6.53
CA PHE A 455 17.09 -4.36 5.29
C PHE A 455 17.37 -5.86 5.50
N TRP A 456 18.50 -6.17 6.15
CA TRP A 456 18.94 -7.54 6.34
C TRP A 456 17.99 -8.33 7.24
N LEU A 457 17.49 -7.73 8.33
CA LEU A 457 16.46 -8.34 9.16
C LEU A 457 15.21 -8.67 8.37
N ASN A 458 14.71 -7.72 7.57
CA ASN A 458 13.52 -7.94 6.75
C ASN A 458 13.75 -9.08 5.75
N HIS A 459 14.94 -9.15 5.13
CA HIS A 459 15.30 -10.25 4.26
C HIS A 459 15.29 -11.60 5.00
N VAL A 460 15.99 -11.69 6.14
CA VAL A 460 16.11 -12.92 6.94
C VAL A 460 14.74 -13.45 7.35
N PHE A 461 13.87 -12.58 7.88
CA PHE A 461 12.54 -12.99 8.31
C PHE A 461 11.61 -13.33 7.14
N PHE A 462 11.66 -12.54 6.06
CA PHE A 462 10.78 -12.76 4.91
C PHE A 462 11.20 -13.99 4.09
N THR A 463 12.46 -14.40 4.14
CA THR A 463 12.96 -15.57 3.40
C THR A 463 13.16 -16.80 4.29
N ASP A 464 12.66 -16.77 5.52
CA ASP A 464 12.73 -17.89 6.46
C ASP A 464 12.03 -19.14 5.87
N PRO A 465 12.76 -20.27 5.70
CA PRO A 465 12.19 -21.52 5.20
C PRO A 465 11.00 -22.05 6.00
N TYR A 466 10.79 -21.62 7.25
CA TYR A 466 9.63 -21.99 8.07
C TYR A 466 8.28 -21.76 7.36
N PHE A 467 8.17 -20.67 6.60
CA PHE A 467 6.92 -20.37 5.90
C PHE A 467 6.63 -21.40 4.79
N GLY A 468 7.64 -22.07 4.25
CA GLY A 468 7.49 -23.06 3.20
C GLY A 468 6.71 -22.50 2.00
N ASN A 469 5.51 -23.02 1.78
CA ASN A 469 4.62 -22.54 0.72
C ASN A 469 3.71 -21.37 1.17
N ASN A 470 3.65 -21.03 2.45
CA ASN A 470 2.88 -19.88 2.93
C ASN A 470 3.59 -18.56 2.60
N ARG A 471 2.82 -17.51 2.34
CA ARG A 471 3.36 -16.16 2.14
C ARG A 471 3.78 -15.58 3.50
N PRO A 472 5.02 -15.11 3.65
CA PRO A 472 5.46 -14.37 4.81
C PRO A 472 4.82 -12.97 4.82
N ALA A 473 4.73 -12.38 6.00
CA ALA A 473 4.34 -10.98 6.19
C ALA A 473 5.11 -10.38 7.37
N LEU A 474 5.46 -9.11 7.26
CA LEU A 474 6.17 -8.37 8.29
C LEU A 474 5.47 -7.03 8.57
N LEU A 475 5.81 -6.41 9.69
CA LEU A 475 5.58 -5.00 9.94
C LEU A 475 6.92 -4.39 10.34
N HIS A 476 7.51 -3.52 9.53
CA HIS A 476 8.89 -3.07 9.73
C HIS A 476 9.15 -1.64 9.21
N ARG A 477 10.33 -1.08 9.51
CA ARG A 477 10.76 0.25 9.01
C ARG A 477 11.40 0.14 7.62
N TRP A 478 11.42 1.23 6.85
CA TRP A 478 12.01 1.22 5.50
C TRP A 478 13.54 1.04 5.55
N GLY A 479 14.05 0.02 4.83
CA GLY A 479 15.48 -0.32 4.78
C GLY A 479 16.23 0.09 3.50
N GLY A 480 15.59 0.78 2.55
CA GLY A 480 16.18 1.21 1.28
C GLY A 480 15.70 0.44 0.04
N LEU A 481 16.17 0.84 -1.15
CA LEU A 481 15.72 0.24 -2.42
C LEU A 481 15.86 -1.29 -2.41
N GLY A 482 14.84 -1.99 -2.93
CA GLY A 482 14.74 -3.45 -2.89
C GLY A 482 13.96 -3.98 -1.69
N ASN A 483 13.77 -3.18 -0.63
CA ASN A 483 13.03 -3.59 0.56
C ASN A 483 11.52 -3.70 0.30
N HIS A 484 11.02 -3.21 -0.84
CA HIS A 484 9.65 -3.45 -1.32
C HIS A 484 9.31 -4.93 -1.52
N ARG A 485 10.31 -5.81 -1.50
CA ARG A 485 10.09 -7.24 -1.51
C ARG A 485 9.62 -7.81 -0.16
N TYR A 486 9.68 -7.06 0.93
CA TYR A 486 9.52 -7.62 2.28
C TYR A 486 8.36 -7.01 3.09
N GLN A 487 7.26 -6.65 2.43
CA GLN A 487 6.12 -5.92 2.99
C GLN A 487 5.64 -6.45 4.36
N VAL A 488 5.22 -5.58 5.28
CA VAL A 488 4.66 -4.22 5.15
C VAL A 488 5.48 -3.20 5.95
N GLY A 489 5.56 -1.96 5.45
CA GLY A 489 6.20 -0.85 6.17
C GLY A 489 5.32 -0.18 7.23
N PHE A 490 5.88 0.36 8.32
CA PHE A 490 5.15 1.24 9.26
C PHE A 490 5.87 2.57 9.53
N SER A 491 5.12 3.67 9.48
CA SER A 491 5.72 5.01 9.46
C SER A 491 6.33 5.47 10.78
N GLY A 492 6.23 4.70 11.85
CA GLY A 492 6.78 5.06 13.16
C GLY A 492 5.95 6.03 13.98
N ASP A 493 6.61 6.56 15.01
CA ASP A 493 6.00 7.14 16.22
C ASP A 493 5.63 8.61 15.99
N VAL A 494 4.66 8.84 15.12
CA VAL A 494 4.22 10.19 14.78
C VAL A 494 3.46 10.84 15.92
N VAL A 495 3.46 12.17 15.93
CA VAL A 495 2.63 12.91 16.87
C VAL A 495 1.27 13.20 16.23
N PRO A 496 0.16 12.97 16.94
CA PRO A 496 -1.15 13.32 16.45
C PRO A 496 -1.32 14.84 16.32
N SER A 497 -1.35 15.31 15.08
CA SER A 497 -1.71 16.68 14.75
C SER A 497 -2.37 16.73 13.37
N TRP A 498 -3.11 17.80 13.09
CA TRP A 498 -3.65 18.05 11.75
C TRP A 498 -2.54 18.15 10.69
N ASP A 499 -1.37 18.68 11.06
CA ASP A 499 -0.20 18.74 10.20
C ASP A 499 0.35 17.36 9.85
N THR A 500 0.44 16.45 10.83
CA THR A 500 0.82 15.06 10.58
C THR A 500 -0.19 14.37 9.65
N LEU A 501 -1.49 14.51 9.92
CA LEU A 501 -2.54 13.93 9.07
C LEU A 501 -2.53 14.53 7.65
N LEU A 502 -2.22 15.82 7.50
CA LEU A 502 -2.06 16.47 6.20
C LEU A 502 -0.86 15.92 5.42
N PHE A 503 0.18 15.40 6.08
CA PHE A 503 1.40 14.93 5.41
C PHE A 503 1.37 13.45 5.01
N GLN A 504 0.79 12.59 5.85
CA GLN A 504 0.85 11.14 5.65
C GLN A 504 0.24 10.63 4.33
N PRO A 505 -0.86 11.20 3.78
CA PRO A 505 -1.36 10.85 2.46
C PRO A 505 -0.32 11.05 1.35
N ARG A 506 0.31 12.24 1.29
CA ARG A 506 1.41 12.53 0.36
C ARG A 506 2.59 11.59 0.59
N PHE A 507 3.01 11.38 1.83
CA PHE A 507 4.11 10.47 2.16
C PHE A 507 3.87 9.06 1.61
N THR A 508 2.66 8.53 1.80
CA THR A 508 2.24 7.22 1.31
C THR A 508 2.27 7.16 -0.21
N ALA A 509 1.71 8.16 -0.89
CA ALA A 509 1.69 8.21 -2.34
C ALA A 509 3.11 8.33 -2.94
N THR A 510 3.96 9.20 -2.38
CA THR A 510 5.34 9.36 -2.85
C THR A 510 6.17 8.08 -2.68
N ALA A 511 5.92 7.26 -1.66
CA ALA A 511 6.62 6.00 -1.47
C ALA A 511 6.38 4.98 -2.62
N ALA A 512 5.31 5.14 -3.41
CA ALA A 512 5.11 4.35 -4.63
C ALA A 512 6.24 4.54 -5.66
N ASN A 513 6.94 5.68 -5.64
CA ASN A 513 8.05 5.98 -6.55
C ASN A 513 9.30 5.11 -6.33
N VAL A 514 9.32 4.32 -5.25
CA VAL A 514 10.37 3.33 -4.95
C VAL A 514 9.79 1.92 -4.80
N GLY A 515 8.56 1.69 -5.28
CA GLY A 515 7.84 0.42 -5.15
C GLY A 515 7.38 0.08 -3.73
N TYR A 516 7.58 0.96 -2.75
CA TYR A 516 7.27 0.71 -1.35
C TYR A 516 5.87 1.21 -0.98
N GLY A 517 4.86 0.60 -1.62
CA GLY A 517 3.48 1.07 -1.58
C GLY A 517 2.63 0.59 -0.41
N PHE A 518 3.01 -0.49 0.30
CA PHE A 518 2.24 -0.98 1.44
C PHE A 518 2.77 -0.38 2.74
N TRP A 519 2.23 0.80 3.08
CA TRP A 519 2.48 1.46 4.35
C TRP A 519 1.32 1.28 5.33
N SER A 520 1.71 1.07 6.59
CA SER A 520 0.91 1.19 7.80
C SER A 520 1.28 2.48 8.54
N HIS A 521 0.30 3.04 9.22
CA HIS A 521 0.43 4.23 10.04
C HIS A 521 -0.28 3.98 11.36
N ASP A 522 0.15 4.67 12.40
CA ASP A 522 -0.59 4.73 13.66
C ASP A 522 -1.81 5.61 13.43
N LEU A 523 -2.96 5.00 13.10
CA LEU A 523 -4.20 5.75 12.92
C LEU A 523 -4.55 6.42 14.25
N GLY A 524 -4.60 7.76 14.25
CA GLY A 524 -4.73 8.58 15.45
C GLY A 524 -3.41 9.05 16.07
N GLY A 525 -2.26 8.77 15.46
CA GLY A 525 -0.93 9.12 15.96
C GLY A 525 -0.45 8.24 17.12
N HIS A 526 0.82 8.36 17.49
CA HIS A 526 1.48 7.47 18.45
C HIS A 526 1.54 8.03 19.87
N THR A 527 2.10 9.24 20.02
CA THR A 527 2.72 9.68 21.29
C THR A 527 1.76 10.27 22.32
N GLU A 528 0.58 10.75 21.89
CA GLU A 528 -0.41 11.39 22.76
C GLU A 528 -1.84 11.04 22.32
N GLU A 529 -2.82 11.44 23.13
CA GLU A 529 -4.25 11.24 22.85
C GLU A 529 -4.71 12.24 21.77
N PRO A 530 -5.24 11.80 20.62
CA PRO A 530 -5.76 12.70 19.61
C PRO A 530 -7.11 13.30 20.04
N ASP A 531 -7.39 14.52 19.59
CA ASP A 531 -8.75 15.05 19.59
C ASP A 531 -9.71 14.07 18.86
N PRO A 532 -10.95 13.85 19.35
CA PRO A 532 -11.90 12.92 18.73
C PRO A 532 -12.19 13.18 17.25
N GLU A 533 -12.22 14.44 16.81
CA GLU A 533 -12.42 14.79 15.41
C GLU A 533 -11.18 14.44 14.58
N LEU A 534 -9.98 14.77 15.09
CA LEU A 534 -8.72 14.39 14.45
C LEU A 534 -8.64 12.87 14.27
N TYR A 535 -8.99 12.10 15.30
CA TYR A 535 -9.01 10.63 15.21
C TYR A 535 -10.01 10.14 14.15
N THR A 536 -11.20 10.74 14.12
CA THR A 536 -12.23 10.42 13.12
C THR A 536 -11.75 10.65 11.69
N ARG A 537 -11.14 11.81 11.41
CA ARG A 537 -10.58 12.11 10.08
C ARG A 537 -9.42 11.17 9.72
N TRP A 538 -8.63 10.75 10.69
CA TRP A 538 -7.56 9.77 10.49
C TRP A 538 -8.09 8.39 10.11
N ILE A 539 -9.17 7.93 10.76
CA ILE A 539 -9.83 6.64 10.47
C ILE A 539 -10.53 6.68 9.11
N GLN A 540 -11.13 7.81 8.75
CA GLN A 540 -11.65 8.03 7.40
C GLN A 540 -10.55 7.86 6.35
N TRP A 541 -9.42 8.54 6.51
CA TRP A 541 -8.28 8.37 5.62
C TRP A 541 -7.73 6.93 5.63
N GLY A 542 -7.56 6.32 6.80
CA GLY A 542 -7.06 4.96 6.97
C GLY A 542 -7.91 3.89 6.27
N THR A 543 -9.19 4.17 6.03
CA THR A 543 -10.06 3.29 5.22
C THR A 543 -9.54 3.12 3.79
N PHE A 544 -8.94 4.18 3.24
CA PHE A 544 -8.42 4.27 1.87
C PHE A 544 -6.88 4.36 1.81
N SER A 545 -6.19 4.01 2.88
CA SER A 545 -4.74 3.79 2.89
C SER A 545 -4.41 2.33 2.54
N PRO A 546 -3.13 1.96 2.31
CA PRO A 546 -2.77 0.58 2.04
C PRO A 546 -3.14 -0.34 3.21
N MET A 547 -2.90 0.09 4.45
CA MET A 547 -3.16 -0.67 5.68
C MET A 547 -3.99 0.09 6.70
N PHE A 548 -4.83 -0.63 7.45
CA PHE A 548 -5.67 -0.08 8.52
C PHE A 548 -5.21 -0.61 9.88
N ARG A 549 -4.46 0.21 10.63
CA ARG A 549 -3.93 -0.16 11.95
C ARG A 549 -4.09 0.97 12.95
N THR A 550 -4.90 0.74 13.98
CA THR A 550 -4.88 1.62 15.14
C THR A 550 -3.71 1.24 16.03
N HIS A 551 -2.98 2.22 16.56
CA HIS A 551 -1.85 2.01 17.45
C HIS A 551 -1.55 3.28 18.26
N CYS A 552 -0.94 3.12 19.43
CA CYS A 552 -0.41 4.21 20.24
C CYS A 552 0.54 3.73 21.33
N THR A 553 1.25 4.69 21.91
CA THR A 553 2.17 4.49 23.04
C THR A 553 1.47 4.13 24.35
N LYS A 554 2.25 3.60 25.30
CA LYS A 554 1.78 3.22 26.64
C LYS A 554 1.43 4.43 27.49
N ASN A 555 0.16 4.80 27.43
CA ASN A 555 -0.44 5.85 28.24
C ASN A 555 -1.90 5.47 28.58
N ALA A 556 -2.29 5.58 29.85
CA ALA A 556 -3.62 5.21 30.34
C ALA A 556 -4.74 6.00 29.64
N ASN A 557 -4.46 7.26 29.29
CA ASN A 557 -5.41 8.15 28.61
C ASN A 557 -5.42 7.95 27.09
N ASN A 558 -4.43 7.25 26.54
CA ASN A 558 -4.31 7.06 25.10
C ASN A 558 -4.92 5.70 24.71
N ASP A 559 -6.18 5.71 24.28
CA ASP A 559 -6.92 4.52 23.84
C ASP A 559 -7.19 4.55 22.33
N ARG A 560 -7.32 3.36 21.72
CA ARG A 560 -7.59 3.15 20.30
C ARG A 560 -8.85 2.33 20.03
N ARG A 561 -9.55 1.91 21.09
CA ARG A 561 -10.87 1.29 20.98
C ARG A 561 -11.88 2.33 20.49
N LEU A 562 -12.57 2.02 19.39
CA LEU A 562 -13.40 3.00 18.69
C LEU A 562 -14.62 3.47 19.50
N TRP A 563 -15.09 2.65 20.43
CA TRP A 563 -16.26 2.89 21.27
C TRP A 563 -15.98 3.69 22.54
N THR A 564 -14.72 4.03 22.83
CA THR A 564 -14.40 4.88 23.98
C THR A 564 -14.56 6.37 23.67
N PHE A 565 -14.80 6.73 22.40
CA PHE A 565 -15.01 8.10 21.95
C PHE A 565 -16.48 8.53 22.06
N PRO A 566 -16.78 9.84 22.14
CA PRO A 566 -18.17 10.32 22.18
C PRO A 566 -18.99 9.85 20.97
N TRP A 567 -20.28 9.62 21.20
CA TRP A 567 -21.22 8.99 20.24
C TRP A 567 -21.15 9.54 18.80
N ILE A 568 -21.05 10.87 18.64
CA ILE A 568 -21.01 11.52 17.32
C ILE A 568 -19.80 11.08 16.47
N TYR A 569 -18.68 10.77 17.13
CA TYR A 569 -17.47 10.25 16.50
C TYR A 569 -17.53 8.73 16.36
N GLN A 570 -18.01 8.03 17.40
CA GLN A 570 -18.12 6.57 17.43
C GLN A 570 -18.84 6.01 16.20
N ASN A 571 -19.96 6.61 15.78
CA ASN A 571 -20.70 6.16 14.61
C ASN A 571 -19.86 6.25 13.32
N ASN A 572 -19.10 7.33 13.15
CA ASN A 572 -18.20 7.51 12.01
C ASN A 572 -17.01 6.55 12.06
N LEU A 573 -16.41 6.38 13.24
CA LEU A 573 -15.33 5.42 13.47
C LEU A 573 -15.77 4.00 13.08
N ALA A 574 -16.95 3.56 13.53
CA ALA A 574 -17.50 2.25 13.18
C ALA A 574 -17.80 2.14 11.67
N LYS A 575 -18.52 3.11 11.09
CA LYS A 575 -18.90 3.14 9.65
C LYS A 575 -17.69 2.97 8.73
N PHE A 576 -16.63 3.74 8.95
CA PHE A 576 -15.44 3.71 8.10
C PHE A 576 -14.60 2.45 8.34
N THR A 577 -14.54 1.95 9.57
CA THR A 577 -13.87 0.67 9.88
C THR A 577 -14.62 -0.53 9.25
N GLN A 578 -15.95 -0.51 9.22
CA GLN A 578 -16.75 -1.50 8.50
C GLN A 578 -16.55 -1.40 6.98
N LEU A 579 -16.50 -0.18 6.44
CA LEU A 579 -16.21 0.05 5.02
C LEU A 579 -14.83 -0.47 4.64
N ARG A 580 -13.81 -0.32 5.50
CA ARG A 580 -12.49 -0.90 5.29
C ARG A 580 -12.57 -2.41 5.06
N GLN A 581 -13.29 -3.12 5.91
CA GLN A 581 -13.48 -4.57 5.73
C GLN A 581 -14.28 -4.87 4.45
N ALA A 582 -15.30 -4.08 4.13
CA ALA A 582 -16.08 -4.27 2.90
C ALA A 582 -15.23 -4.11 1.63
N LEU A 583 -14.22 -3.23 1.64
CA LEU A 583 -13.33 -2.96 0.49
C LEU A 583 -12.32 -4.07 0.20
N ILE A 584 -12.22 -5.12 1.02
CA ILE A 584 -11.16 -6.14 0.88
C ILE A 584 -11.08 -6.77 -0.52
N PRO A 585 -12.18 -7.17 -1.20
CA PRO A 585 -12.09 -7.72 -2.55
C PRO A 585 -11.49 -6.72 -3.55
N TYR A 586 -11.83 -5.43 -3.44
CA TYR A 586 -11.25 -4.37 -4.26
C TYR A 586 -9.77 -4.16 -3.95
N ILE A 587 -9.39 -4.04 -2.68
CA ILE A 587 -8.00 -3.82 -2.24
C ILE A 587 -7.13 -5.00 -2.62
N TYR A 588 -7.62 -6.23 -2.45
CA TYR A 588 -6.89 -7.45 -2.78
C TYR A 588 -6.68 -7.59 -4.29
N THR A 589 -7.67 -7.19 -5.09
CA THR A 589 -7.53 -7.10 -6.55
C THR A 589 -6.49 -6.04 -6.95
N ALA A 590 -6.48 -4.88 -6.29
CA ALA A 590 -5.46 -3.85 -6.51
C ALA A 590 -4.05 -4.33 -6.10
N ALA A 591 -3.94 -5.08 -5.00
CA ALA A 591 -2.66 -5.65 -4.56
C ALA A 591 -2.14 -6.71 -5.54
N ARG A 592 -3.02 -7.52 -6.16
CA ARG A 592 -2.62 -8.40 -7.26
C ARG A 592 -2.08 -7.61 -8.44
N HIS A 593 -2.76 -6.54 -8.83
CA HIS A 593 -2.28 -5.65 -9.87
C HIS A 593 -0.91 -5.04 -9.53
N THR A 594 -0.62 -4.74 -8.26
CA THR A 594 0.70 -4.32 -7.81
C THR A 594 1.78 -5.36 -8.08
N TYR A 595 1.52 -6.64 -7.83
CA TYR A 595 2.47 -7.72 -8.15
C TYR A 595 2.75 -7.82 -9.65
N ASP A 596 1.72 -7.71 -10.48
CA ASP A 596 1.84 -7.88 -11.93
C ASP A 596 2.51 -6.67 -12.62
N SER A 597 2.20 -5.45 -12.17
CA SER A 597 2.57 -4.20 -12.84
C SER A 597 3.67 -3.38 -12.15
N GLY A 598 3.95 -3.65 -10.87
CA GLY A 598 4.80 -2.80 -10.03
C GLY A 598 4.14 -1.50 -9.55
N LEU A 599 2.84 -1.29 -9.85
CA LEU A 599 2.09 -0.11 -9.42
C LEU A 599 1.36 -0.36 -8.10
N SER A 600 1.71 0.39 -7.07
CA SER A 600 1.14 0.33 -5.72
C SER A 600 -0.39 0.49 -5.67
N VAL A 601 -1.00 0.13 -4.54
CA VAL A 601 -2.44 0.34 -4.31
C VAL A 601 -2.78 1.83 -4.18
N VAL A 602 -1.90 2.62 -3.56
CA VAL A 602 -2.01 4.09 -3.52
C VAL A 602 -1.05 4.68 -4.55
N LEU A 603 -1.56 5.50 -5.46
CA LEU A 603 -0.82 6.03 -6.61
C LEU A 603 -0.94 7.56 -6.69
N PRO A 604 0.18 8.28 -6.82
CA PRO A 604 0.14 9.72 -7.09
C PRO A 604 -0.56 10.04 -8.42
N LEU A 605 -1.22 11.19 -8.49
CA LEU A 605 -1.98 11.60 -9.69
C LEU A 605 -1.10 11.74 -10.93
N TYR A 606 0.14 12.21 -10.75
CA TYR A 606 1.08 12.44 -11.84
C TYR A 606 1.50 11.15 -12.57
N TYR A 607 1.18 9.96 -12.07
CA TYR A 607 1.40 8.70 -12.81
C TYR A 607 0.56 8.63 -14.08
N PHE A 608 -0.66 9.15 -14.02
CA PHE A 608 -1.60 9.13 -15.15
C PHE A 608 -1.70 10.48 -15.84
N TYR A 609 -1.33 11.56 -15.15
CA TYR A 609 -1.39 12.93 -15.66
C TYR A 609 -0.02 13.63 -15.59
N PRO A 610 1.03 13.06 -16.19
CA PRO A 610 2.40 13.57 -16.05
C PRO A 610 2.63 14.95 -16.71
N GLU A 611 1.74 15.36 -17.62
CA GLU A 611 1.79 16.66 -18.31
C GLU A 611 1.03 17.77 -17.58
N ASN A 612 0.25 17.44 -16.54
CA ASN A 612 -0.56 18.40 -15.79
C ASN A 612 0.17 18.83 -14.52
N ASP A 613 0.46 20.12 -14.38
CA ASP A 613 1.10 20.67 -13.17
C ASP A 613 0.28 20.43 -11.90
N GLU A 614 -1.05 20.46 -12.03
CA GLU A 614 -1.97 20.23 -10.93
C GLU A 614 -1.78 18.84 -10.30
N ALA A 615 -1.46 17.82 -11.09
CA ALA A 615 -1.23 16.47 -10.60
C ALA A 615 -0.03 16.37 -9.65
N TYR A 616 0.91 17.33 -9.71
CA TYR A 616 2.04 17.45 -8.79
C TYR A 616 1.74 18.38 -7.60
N ILE A 617 0.90 19.40 -7.80
CA ILE A 617 0.50 20.37 -6.76
C ILE A 617 -0.44 19.72 -5.74
N TYR A 618 -1.43 18.96 -6.19
CA TYR A 618 -2.44 18.30 -5.36
C TYR A 618 -1.91 16.98 -4.77
N SER A 619 -0.78 17.06 -4.08
CA SER A 619 -0.03 15.90 -3.58
C SER A 619 -0.72 15.07 -2.50
N ASN A 620 -1.77 15.61 -1.86
CA ASN A 620 -2.61 14.87 -0.90
C ASN A 620 -3.83 14.18 -1.55
N GLN A 621 -3.99 14.34 -2.87
CA GLN A 621 -4.95 13.58 -3.65
C GLN A 621 -4.23 12.43 -4.34
N TYR A 622 -4.86 11.26 -4.37
CA TYR A 622 -4.24 10.06 -4.93
C TYR A 622 -5.30 9.13 -5.52
N PHE A 623 -4.88 8.25 -6.42
CA PHE A 623 -5.67 7.11 -6.84
C PHE A 623 -5.52 5.99 -5.82
N PHE A 624 -6.65 5.36 -5.48
CA PHE A 624 -6.72 4.18 -4.65
C PHE A 624 -7.21 3.02 -5.52
N GLY A 625 -6.29 2.12 -5.88
CA GLY A 625 -6.50 1.14 -6.96
C GLY A 625 -6.67 1.82 -8.32
N SER A 626 -7.29 1.10 -9.26
CA SER A 626 -7.48 1.56 -10.65
C SER A 626 -8.67 2.49 -10.86
N ASN A 627 -9.62 2.54 -9.91
CA ASN A 627 -10.94 3.10 -10.16
C ASN A 627 -11.34 4.23 -9.22
N MET A 628 -10.69 4.38 -8.05
CA MET A 628 -11.03 5.40 -7.08
C MET A 628 -9.96 6.48 -6.98
N PHE A 629 -10.42 7.67 -6.64
CA PHE A 629 -9.67 8.87 -6.38
C PHE A 629 -10.09 9.43 -5.02
N VAL A 630 -9.14 9.77 -4.17
CA VAL A 630 -9.37 10.10 -2.76
C VAL A 630 -8.74 11.45 -2.43
N SER A 631 -9.48 12.30 -1.72
CA SER A 631 -8.99 13.59 -1.18
C SER A 631 -9.28 13.63 0.33
N PRO A 632 -8.38 13.09 1.18
CA PRO A 632 -8.63 13.00 2.61
C PRO A 632 -8.72 14.39 3.25
N ILE A 633 -9.74 14.62 4.07
CA ILE A 633 -9.89 15.85 4.83
C ILE A 633 -8.94 15.85 6.02
N SER A 634 -8.10 16.86 6.11
CA SER A 634 -7.08 17.01 7.16
C SER A 634 -7.17 18.37 7.85
N GLN A 635 -8.39 18.86 8.05
CA GLN A 635 -8.70 20.08 8.81
C GLN A 635 -9.99 19.85 9.63
N PRO A 636 -10.14 20.51 10.78
CA PRO A 636 -11.33 20.42 11.59
C PRO A 636 -12.51 21.17 10.94
N VAL A 637 -13.73 20.77 11.26
CA VAL A 637 -14.94 21.53 10.92
C VAL A 637 -14.92 22.88 11.63
N ASN A 638 -15.52 23.88 10.98
CA ASN A 638 -15.79 25.16 11.62
C ASN A 638 -16.82 24.97 12.74
N THR A 639 -16.55 25.50 13.92
CA THR A 639 -17.42 25.33 15.11
C THR A 639 -18.77 26.03 14.99
N THR A 640 -18.91 27.03 14.11
CA THR A 640 -20.16 27.74 13.84
C THR A 640 -20.97 27.05 12.76
N THR A 641 -20.34 26.64 11.66
CA THR A 641 -21.07 26.08 10.49
C THR A 641 -21.17 24.56 10.50
N GLY A 642 -20.33 23.87 11.28
CA GLY A 642 -20.25 22.40 11.31
C GLY A 642 -19.64 21.79 10.04
N LEU A 643 -19.03 22.62 9.19
CA LEU A 643 -18.46 22.21 7.90
C LEU A 643 -16.97 22.50 7.83
N VAL A 644 -16.23 21.63 7.15
CA VAL A 644 -14.98 22.00 6.50
C VAL A 644 -15.34 22.74 5.23
N GLU A 645 -14.99 24.02 5.16
CA GLU A 645 -15.34 24.89 4.05
C GLU A 645 -14.18 25.02 3.05
N ASN A 646 -14.54 25.24 1.79
CA ASN A 646 -13.58 25.53 0.72
C ASN A 646 -12.49 24.45 0.50
N TRP A 647 -12.77 23.18 0.80
CA TRP A 647 -11.82 22.09 0.61
C TRP A 647 -11.46 21.92 -0.87
N PRO A 648 -10.18 22.03 -1.26
CA PRO A 648 -9.79 22.06 -2.66
C PRO A 648 -9.68 20.65 -3.24
N ILE A 649 -10.31 20.42 -4.39
CA ILE A 649 -10.25 19.15 -5.12
C ILE A 649 -9.96 19.42 -6.58
N TRP A 650 -8.98 18.71 -7.13
CA TRP A 650 -8.67 18.73 -8.54
C TRP A 650 -9.18 17.46 -9.21
N PHE A 651 -10.02 17.63 -10.23
CA PHE A 651 -10.48 16.53 -11.05
C PHE A 651 -9.71 16.52 -12.36
N PRO A 652 -9.21 15.36 -12.80
CA PRO A 652 -8.70 15.22 -14.16
C PRO A 652 -9.77 15.62 -15.18
N SER A 653 -9.41 16.49 -16.14
CA SER A 653 -10.34 17.10 -17.10
C SER A 653 -10.86 16.14 -18.17
N ASP A 654 -10.24 14.97 -18.28
CA ASP A 654 -10.46 14.01 -19.36
C ASP A 654 -11.51 12.94 -19.00
N SER A 655 -11.99 12.94 -17.76
CA SER A 655 -12.89 11.93 -17.21
C SER A 655 -13.96 12.57 -16.33
N GLN A 656 -15.15 11.97 -16.32
CA GLN A 656 -16.15 12.26 -15.31
C GLN A 656 -15.95 11.33 -14.10
N TRP A 657 -16.19 11.89 -12.92
CA TRP A 657 -16.04 11.23 -11.64
C TRP A 657 -17.39 11.21 -10.92
N VAL A 658 -17.65 10.14 -10.19
CA VAL A 658 -18.87 9.94 -9.42
C VAL A 658 -18.51 9.77 -7.95
N ASN A 659 -19.12 10.56 -7.06
CA ASN A 659 -18.89 10.43 -5.63
C ASN A 659 -19.30 9.04 -5.16
N PHE A 660 -18.38 8.35 -4.48
CA PHE A 660 -18.54 6.95 -4.06
C PHE A 660 -19.75 6.75 -3.13
N PHE A 661 -20.05 7.74 -2.28
CA PHE A 661 -21.12 7.67 -1.30
C PHE A 661 -22.46 8.18 -1.84
N THR A 662 -22.46 9.36 -2.46
CA THR A 662 -23.70 10.06 -2.87
C THR A 662 -24.15 9.74 -4.29
N GLY A 663 -23.25 9.28 -5.16
CA GLY A 663 -23.55 9.10 -6.59
C GLY A 663 -23.46 10.39 -7.42
N ASP A 664 -23.00 11.51 -6.84
CA ASP A 664 -22.89 12.79 -7.54
C ASP A 664 -21.84 12.81 -8.62
N LEU A 665 -22.18 13.39 -9.77
CA LEU A 665 -21.18 13.68 -10.80
C LEU A 665 -20.30 14.87 -10.41
N SER A 666 -19.03 14.76 -10.77
CA SER A 666 -18.01 15.79 -10.61
C SER A 666 -17.05 15.72 -11.78
N SER A 667 -16.80 16.88 -12.39
CA SER A 667 -16.01 16.98 -13.63
C SER A 667 -15.13 18.23 -13.69
N SER A 668 -15.24 19.13 -12.70
CA SER A 668 -14.46 20.36 -12.66
C SER A 668 -13.88 20.59 -11.28
N SER A 669 -12.60 20.94 -11.26
CA SER A 669 -11.86 21.31 -10.06
C SER A 669 -12.49 22.53 -9.42
N LYS A 670 -12.92 22.37 -8.17
CA LYS A 670 -13.63 23.38 -7.38
C LYS A 670 -13.32 23.16 -5.90
N THR A 671 -13.57 24.18 -5.11
CA THR A 671 -13.65 24.03 -3.66
C THR A 671 -15.03 23.47 -3.30
N LYS A 672 -15.09 22.60 -2.28
CA LYS A 672 -16.33 21.98 -1.78
C LYS A 672 -16.37 22.01 -0.26
N SER A 673 -17.57 21.86 0.31
CA SER A 673 -17.75 21.82 1.77
C SER A 673 -18.23 20.45 2.24
N PHE A 674 -17.70 20.00 3.37
CA PHE A 674 -17.93 18.65 3.91
C PHE A 674 -18.24 18.67 5.40
N THR A 675 -19.22 17.89 5.80
CA THR A 675 -19.54 17.57 7.20
C THR A 675 -18.53 16.59 7.80
N LEU A 676 -18.65 16.29 9.10
CA LEU A 676 -17.80 15.30 9.78
C LEU A 676 -17.94 13.89 9.19
N ASP A 677 -19.13 13.48 8.75
CA ASP A 677 -19.43 12.13 8.27
C ASP A 677 -19.21 11.92 6.76
N GLU A 678 -18.91 13.01 6.04
CA GLU A 678 -18.54 13.02 4.63
C GLU A 678 -17.01 12.95 4.46
N MET A 679 -16.57 12.12 3.52
CA MET A 679 -15.19 12.08 3.02
C MET A 679 -15.20 12.16 1.49
N PRO A 680 -14.37 13.00 0.85
CA PRO A 680 -14.33 13.11 -0.59
C PRO A 680 -13.62 11.89 -1.22
N VAL A 681 -14.43 10.97 -1.72
CA VAL A 681 -14.01 9.77 -2.45
C VAL A 681 -14.83 9.70 -3.72
N TYR A 682 -14.16 9.55 -4.85
CA TYR A 682 -14.79 9.52 -6.16
C TYR A 682 -14.31 8.29 -6.93
N ALA A 683 -15.20 7.62 -7.64
CA ALA A 683 -14.84 6.60 -8.60
C ALA A 683 -14.97 7.14 -10.02
N LYS A 684 -14.29 6.50 -10.96
CA LYS A 684 -14.53 6.75 -12.38
C LYS A 684 -15.96 6.30 -12.75
N VAL A 685 -16.68 7.10 -13.51
CA VAL A 685 -18.03 6.75 -13.98
C VAL A 685 -18.01 5.39 -14.72
N GLY A 686 -18.97 4.52 -14.42
CA GLY A 686 -19.07 3.16 -14.96
C GLY A 686 -18.22 2.12 -14.22
N SER A 687 -17.63 2.46 -13.07
CA SER A 687 -16.91 1.49 -12.26
C SER A 687 -17.87 0.51 -11.57
N ILE A 688 -17.53 -0.78 -11.61
CA ILE A 688 -18.16 -1.83 -10.79
C ILE A 688 -17.13 -2.25 -9.74
N ILE A 689 -17.43 -2.00 -8.47
CA ILE A 689 -16.50 -2.16 -7.35
C ILE A 689 -16.92 -3.39 -6.53
N PRO A 690 -16.11 -4.47 -6.50
CA PRO A 690 -16.43 -5.65 -5.71
C PRO A 690 -16.18 -5.39 -4.22
N LEU A 691 -17.17 -5.71 -3.39
CA LEU A 691 -17.17 -5.53 -1.95
C LEU A 691 -17.63 -6.81 -1.23
N LEU A 692 -17.31 -6.93 0.06
CA LEU A 692 -18.00 -7.90 0.92
C LEU A 692 -19.41 -7.38 1.20
N SER A 693 -20.40 -8.28 1.12
CA SER A 693 -21.77 -7.97 1.57
C SER A 693 -21.82 -7.71 3.08
N GLN A 694 -22.91 -7.12 3.56
CA GLN A 694 -23.13 -7.04 5.01
C GLN A 694 -23.14 -8.45 5.63
N PRO A 695 -22.50 -8.64 6.79
CA PRO A 695 -22.50 -9.93 7.48
C PRO A 695 -23.88 -10.21 8.09
N LYS A 696 -24.16 -11.49 8.38
CA LYS A 696 -25.42 -11.88 9.05
C LYS A 696 -25.39 -11.61 10.55
N SER A 697 -24.20 -11.42 11.13
CA SER A 697 -24.02 -11.09 12.54
C SER A 697 -22.71 -10.36 12.77
N SER A 698 -22.61 -9.62 13.89
CA SER A 698 -21.37 -8.96 14.30
C SER A 698 -20.20 -9.94 14.48
N ARG A 699 -20.47 -11.18 14.89
CA ARG A 699 -19.45 -12.22 15.04
C ARG A 699 -18.76 -12.57 13.71
N GLU A 700 -19.48 -12.52 12.59
CA GLU A 700 -18.91 -12.82 11.27
C GLU A 700 -17.90 -11.76 10.81
N ARG A 701 -17.91 -10.55 11.42
CA ARG A 701 -16.91 -9.50 11.16
C ARG A 701 -15.53 -9.84 11.73
N ILE A 702 -15.42 -10.79 12.65
CA ILE A 702 -14.14 -11.19 13.24
C ILE A 702 -13.43 -12.18 12.31
N GLY A 703 -12.20 -11.84 11.91
CA GLY A 703 -11.35 -12.64 11.04
C GLY A 703 -11.91 -12.81 9.62
N ARG A 704 -12.78 -11.90 9.17
CA ARG A 704 -13.48 -12.00 7.89
C ARG A 704 -12.56 -11.72 6.71
N ALA A 705 -11.52 -10.89 6.90
CA ALA A 705 -10.62 -10.43 5.85
C ALA A 705 -9.93 -11.56 5.10
N GLN A 706 -9.60 -12.65 5.77
CA GLN A 706 -8.91 -13.78 5.14
C GLN A 706 -9.82 -14.63 4.25
N ARG A 707 -11.15 -14.52 4.38
CA ARG A 707 -12.10 -15.45 3.78
C ARG A 707 -12.48 -15.01 2.37
N ILE A 708 -12.69 -15.97 1.48
CA ILE A 708 -13.32 -15.75 0.18
C ILE A 708 -14.83 -15.56 0.42
N PRO A 709 -15.48 -14.52 -0.12
CA PRO A 709 -16.89 -14.28 0.12
C PRO A 709 -17.79 -15.33 -0.55
N GLU A 710 -18.72 -15.90 0.22
CA GLU A 710 -19.85 -16.69 -0.32
C GLU A 710 -20.87 -15.82 -1.06
N THR A 711 -21.03 -14.57 -0.60
CA THR A 711 -21.83 -13.53 -1.27
C THR A 711 -20.92 -12.38 -1.70
N LEU A 712 -20.90 -12.07 -2.99
CA LEU A 712 -20.17 -10.92 -3.52
C LEU A 712 -21.11 -9.74 -3.79
N LEU A 713 -20.80 -8.58 -3.20
CA LEU A 713 -21.50 -7.33 -3.49
C LEU A 713 -20.81 -6.62 -4.66
N LEU A 714 -21.56 -6.31 -5.71
CA LEU A 714 -21.11 -5.53 -6.86
C LEU A 714 -21.70 -4.12 -6.77
N TYR A 715 -20.88 -3.17 -6.30
CA TYR A 715 -21.27 -1.78 -6.14
C TYR A 715 -21.00 -1.00 -7.43
N THR A 716 -22.05 -0.71 -8.19
CA THR A 716 -21.98 -0.17 -9.55
C THR A 716 -22.34 1.31 -9.58
N LEU A 717 -21.41 2.14 -10.04
CA LEU A 717 -21.56 3.58 -10.11
C LEU A 717 -21.83 4.03 -11.55
N ILE A 718 -23.11 4.09 -11.94
CA ILE A 718 -23.55 4.29 -13.33
C ILE A 718 -23.20 5.69 -13.84
N GLY A 719 -23.56 6.74 -13.09
CA GLY A 719 -23.24 8.14 -13.39
C GLY A 719 -23.58 8.58 -14.83
N GLY A 720 -24.66 8.05 -15.41
CA GLY A 720 -25.07 8.34 -16.80
C GLY A 720 -24.23 7.67 -17.89
N SER A 721 -23.25 6.83 -17.57
CA SER A 721 -22.51 6.07 -18.59
C SER A 721 -23.31 4.88 -19.09
N SER A 722 -23.41 4.76 -20.42
CA SER A 722 -24.07 3.65 -21.11
C SER A 722 -23.28 2.33 -21.07
N LYS A 723 -22.10 2.31 -20.47
CA LYS A 723 -21.31 1.11 -20.24
C LYS A 723 -20.48 1.19 -18.98
N GLY A 724 -20.19 0.04 -18.39
CA GLY A 724 -19.26 -0.05 -17.29
C GLY A 724 -18.73 -1.45 -17.09
N SER A 725 -17.68 -1.56 -16.28
CA SER A 725 -16.93 -2.79 -16.12
C SER A 725 -16.20 -2.82 -14.78
N GLY A 726 -15.91 -4.03 -14.32
CA GLY A 726 -15.03 -4.31 -13.18
C GLY A 726 -14.61 -5.78 -13.19
N TYR A 727 -13.72 -6.14 -12.27
CA TYR A 727 -13.33 -7.52 -12.06
C TYR A 727 -12.89 -7.72 -10.62
N VAL A 728 -12.87 -8.99 -10.19
CA VAL A 728 -12.31 -9.40 -8.91
C VAL A 728 -11.27 -10.49 -9.14
N TYR A 729 -10.14 -10.39 -8.47
CA TYR A 729 -9.13 -11.43 -8.39
C TYR A 729 -9.23 -12.16 -7.04
N GLU A 730 -9.22 -13.49 -7.08
CA GLU A 730 -9.29 -14.34 -5.89
C GLU A 730 -8.26 -15.49 -6.01
N ASP A 731 -7.56 -15.79 -4.92
CA ASP A 731 -6.69 -16.97 -4.74
C ASP A 731 -6.91 -17.52 -3.33
N ASP A 732 -6.06 -18.41 -2.82
CA ASP A 732 -6.22 -18.92 -1.46
C ASP A 732 -5.93 -17.87 -0.35
N GLY A 733 -5.31 -16.74 -0.69
CA GLY A 733 -4.93 -15.67 0.22
C GLY A 733 -3.80 -16.00 1.20
N ILE A 734 -3.17 -17.19 1.07
CA ILE A 734 -2.28 -17.77 2.07
C ILE A 734 -0.95 -18.24 1.46
N THR A 735 -0.94 -18.86 0.28
CA THR A 735 0.26 -19.54 -0.25
C THR A 735 0.89 -18.83 -1.43
N ILE A 736 2.19 -19.02 -1.68
CA ILE A 736 2.91 -18.42 -2.81
C ILE A 736 2.49 -18.99 -4.18
N GLU A 737 1.50 -19.89 -4.26
CA GLU A 737 1.04 -20.51 -5.50
C GLU A 737 0.54 -19.51 -6.56
N TYR A 738 0.13 -18.30 -6.15
CA TYR A 738 -0.25 -17.24 -7.09
C TYR A 738 0.88 -16.81 -8.06
N GLN A 739 2.13 -17.13 -7.73
CA GLN A 739 3.31 -16.86 -8.55
C GLN A 739 3.45 -17.87 -9.70
N ASP A 740 2.88 -19.06 -9.55
CA ASP A 740 2.97 -20.16 -10.51
C ASP A 740 1.89 -20.03 -11.58
N SER A 741 2.31 -19.63 -12.79
CA SER A 741 1.44 -19.48 -13.94
C SER A 741 1.11 -20.77 -14.68
N SER A 742 1.75 -21.89 -14.31
CA SER A 742 1.54 -23.20 -14.94
C SER A 742 0.35 -23.96 -14.36
N ARG A 743 -0.18 -23.52 -13.21
CA ARG A 743 -1.31 -24.13 -12.50
C ARG A 743 -2.46 -23.14 -12.33
N ALA A 744 -3.68 -23.67 -12.21
CA ALA A 744 -4.86 -22.89 -11.84
C ALA A 744 -4.84 -22.61 -10.32
N THR A 745 -4.21 -21.51 -9.92
CA THR A 745 -4.00 -21.14 -8.49
C THR A 745 -4.84 -19.93 -8.05
N ASN A 746 -5.59 -19.36 -8.98
CA ASN A 746 -6.42 -18.19 -8.79
C ASN A 746 -7.67 -18.26 -9.68
N ALA A 747 -8.59 -17.34 -9.49
CA ALA A 747 -9.80 -17.15 -10.28
C ALA A 747 -10.02 -15.66 -10.50
N VAL A 748 -10.37 -15.28 -11.73
CA VAL A 748 -10.79 -13.92 -12.08
C VAL A 748 -12.23 -13.96 -12.58
N THR A 749 -13.09 -13.13 -12.01
CA THR A 749 -14.48 -12.96 -12.47
C THR A 749 -14.66 -11.54 -12.97
N TYR A 750 -15.19 -11.38 -14.19
CA TYR A 750 -15.46 -10.09 -14.82
C TYR A 750 -16.93 -9.72 -14.71
N PHE A 751 -17.20 -8.43 -14.58
CA PHE A 751 -18.53 -7.85 -14.50
C PHE A 751 -18.64 -6.75 -15.53
N ASN A 752 -19.75 -6.69 -16.26
CA ASN A 752 -19.99 -5.62 -17.23
C ASN A 752 -21.45 -5.22 -17.24
N TYR A 753 -21.72 -3.97 -17.61
CA TYR A 753 -23.06 -3.56 -17.98
C TYR A 753 -23.05 -2.70 -19.24
N THR A 754 -24.17 -2.73 -19.97
CA THR A 754 -24.49 -1.81 -21.05
C THR A 754 -25.90 -1.27 -20.87
N VAL A 755 -26.16 -0.07 -21.39
CA VAL A 755 -27.49 0.55 -21.38
C VAL A 755 -27.83 0.99 -22.80
N SER A 756 -29.00 0.57 -23.27
CA SER A 756 -29.61 1.02 -24.52
C SER A 756 -31.04 1.45 -24.21
N ASP A 757 -31.40 2.67 -24.63
CA ASP A 757 -32.66 3.30 -24.28
C ASP A 757 -32.85 3.37 -22.75
N ASN A 758 -33.82 2.64 -22.21
CA ASN A 758 -34.08 2.49 -20.77
C ASN A 758 -33.80 1.06 -20.26
N THR A 759 -33.20 0.21 -21.08
CA THR A 759 -32.86 -1.17 -20.72
C THR A 759 -31.39 -1.25 -20.31
N LEU A 760 -31.11 -1.65 -19.08
CA LEU A 760 -29.77 -1.96 -18.58
C LEU A 760 -29.56 -3.48 -18.61
N GLN A 761 -28.51 -3.91 -19.31
CA GLN A 761 -28.05 -5.29 -19.34
C GLN A 761 -26.81 -5.43 -18.47
N PHE A 762 -26.89 -6.21 -17.41
CA PHE A 762 -25.78 -6.50 -16.50
C PHE A 762 -25.36 -7.96 -16.66
N SER A 763 -24.05 -8.22 -16.70
CA SER A 763 -23.50 -9.55 -16.91
C SER A 763 -22.38 -9.84 -15.92
N VAL A 764 -22.33 -11.09 -15.47
CA VAL A 764 -21.22 -11.66 -14.69
C VAL A 764 -20.66 -12.84 -15.47
N SER A 765 -19.36 -12.84 -15.73
CA SER A 765 -18.70 -13.93 -16.45
C SER A 765 -18.58 -15.19 -15.59
N ALA A 766 -18.37 -16.34 -16.22
CA ALA A 766 -17.76 -17.46 -15.52
C ALA A 766 -16.37 -17.04 -14.98
N ALA A 767 -15.96 -17.62 -13.86
CA ALA A 767 -14.60 -17.49 -13.34
C ALA A 767 -13.60 -18.10 -14.33
N SER A 768 -12.45 -17.45 -14.51
CA SER A 768 -11.42 -17.90 -15.45
C SER A 768 -10.85 -19.29 -15.16
N SER A 769 -10.87 -19.69 -13.89
CA SER A 769 -10.29 -20.93 -13.37
C SER A 769 -10.82 -21.22 -11.96
N LEU A 770 -10.49 -22.40 -11.43
CA LEU A 770 -10.80 -22.82 -10.06
C LEU A 770 -9.52 -23.19 -9.33
N PHE A 771 -9.53 -23.02 -8.00
CA PHE A 771 -8.51 -23.52 -7.09
C PHE A 771 -9.19 -24.15 -5.86
N SER A 772 -8.43 -24.85 -5.02
CA SER A 772 -8.94 -25.78 -4.00
C SER A 772 -9.99 -25.18 -3.04
N THR A 773 -9.83 -23.92 -2.61
CA THR A 773 -10.73 -23.25 -1.68
C THR A 773 -11.71 -22.29 -2.36
N PHE A 774 -11.73 -22.23 -3.69
CA PHE A 774 -12.64 -21.35 -4.42
C PHE A 774 -14.08 -21.90 -4.39
N PRO A 775 -15.11 -21.09 -4.11
CA PRO A 775 -16.48 -21.57 -4.06
C PRO A 775 -16.96 -22.03 -5.46
N LEU A 776 -17.55 -23.23 -5.54
CA LEU A 776 -18.15 -23.74 -6.79
C LEU A 776 -19.47 -23.04 -7.14
N THR A 777 -20.11 -22.46 -6.13
CA THR A 777 -21.36 -21.69 -6.25
C THR A 777 -21.30 -20.47 -5.35
N ARG A 778 -21.89 -19.35 -5.79
CA ARG A 778 -21.87 -18.07 -5.06
C ARG A 778 -23.19 -17.33 -5.23
N THR A 779 -23.56 -16.55 -4.22
CA THR A 779 -24.66 -15.58 -4.25
C THR A 779 -24.14 -14.17 -4.56
N TYR A 780 -25.02 -13.30 -5.05
CA TYR A 780 -24.62 -11.95 -5.45
C TYR A 780 -25.61 -10.92 -4.92
N GLU A 781 -25.07 -9.75 -4.59
CA GLU A 781 -25.83 -8.54 -4.33
C GLU A 781 -25.36 -7.47 -5.31
N ILE A 782 -26.25 -6.81 -6.03
CA ILE A 782 -25.87 -5.83 -7.07
C ILE A 782 -26.55 -4.52 -6.75
N HIS A 783 -25.73 -3.48 -6.55
CA HIS A 783 -26.19 -2.12 -6.25
C HIS A 783 -25.96 -1.25 -7.47
N LEU A 784 -27.03 -0.84 -8.13
CA LEU A 784 -26.97 0.09 -9.26
C LEU A 784 -27.25 1.49 -8.74
N ARG A 785 -26.20 2.31 -8.59
CA ARG A 785 -26.29 3.67 -8.04
C ARG A 785 -26.61 4.70 -9.13
N GLY A 786 -27.49 5.66 -8.80
CA GLY A 786 -27.80 6.79 -9.67
C GLY A 786 -28.63 6.36 -10.89
N VAL A 787 -29.65 5.54 -10.65
CA VAL A 787 -30.63 5.08 -11.65
C VAL A 787 -32.03 5.22 -11.09
N PHE A 788 -33.02 5.39 -11.97
CA PHE A 788 -34.41 5.33 -11.56
C PHE A 788 -34.87 3.91 -11.23
N PRO A 789 -36.01 3.74 -10.54
CA PRO A 789 -36.57 2.43 -10.24
C PRO A 789 -36.77 1.56 -11.48
N ALA A 790 -36.64 0.25 -11.29
CA ALA A 790 -36.95 -0.71 -12.34
C ALA A 790 -38.46 -0.98 -12.41
N THR A 791 -38.99 -0.97 -13.64
CA THR A 791 -40.35 -1.45 -13.95
C THR A 791 -40.40 -2.97 -14.04
N SER A 792 -39.29 -3.61 -14.44
CA SER A 792 -39.11 -5.06 -14.38
C SER A 792 -37.65 -5.44 -14.29
N VAL A 793 -37.35 -6.59 -13.67
CA VAL A 793 -36.01 -7.19 -13.59
C VAL A 793 -36.11 -8.66 -13.96
N LEU A 794 -35.27 -9.12 -14.88
CA LEU A 794 -35.21 -10.49 -15.36
C LEU A 794 -33.80 -11.04 -15.11
N LEU A 795 -33.69 -12.15 -14.38
CA LEU A 795 -32.46 -12.93 -14.22
C LEU A 795 -32.49 -14.11 -15.18
N ASN A 796 -31.55 -14.17 -16.14
CA ASN A 796 -31.52 -15.17 -17.20
C ASN A 796 -32.88 -15.34 -17.92
N GLY A 797 -33.58 -14.23 -18.17
CA GLY A 797 -34.90 -14.20 -18.81
C GLY A 797 -36.08 -14.55 -17.90
N VAL A 798 -35.85 -14.85 -16.62
CA VAL A 798 -36.90 -15.11 -15.63
C VAL A 798 -37.14 -13.88 -14.78
N THR A 799 -38.37 -13.37 -14.77
CA THR A 799 -38.76 -12.23 -13.92
C THR A 799 -38.60 -12.56 -12.44
N ILE A 800 -37.94 -11.67 -11.70
CA ILE A 800 -37.82 -11.75 -10.24
C ILE A 800 -38.72 -10.69 -9.57
N PRO A 801 -39.30 -10.97 -8.40
CA PRO A 801 -40.25 -10.07 -7.74
C PRO A 801 -39.59 -8.82 -7.14
N PHE A 802 -40.36 -7.74 -7.10
CA PHE A 802 -40.06 -6.55 -6.29
C PHE A 802 -40.42 -6.79 -4.83
N GLU A 803 -39.51 -6.46 -3.90
CA GLU A 803 -39.64 -6.67 -2.46
C GLU A 803 -39.38 -5.35 -1.70
N PRO A 804 -40.41 -4.62 -1.24
CA PRO A 804 -40.22 -3.39 -0.47
C PRO A 804 -39.66 -3.71 0.93
N PHE A 805 -38.65 -2.96 1.39
CA PHE A 805 -38.03 -3.03 2.74
C PHE A 805 -37.41 -4.37 3.14
N ASN A 806 -36.40 -4.80 2.38
CA ASN A 806 -35.71 -6.09 2.57
C ASN A 806 -34.59 -6.08 3.62
N GLU A 807 -34.29 -4.93 4.24
CA GLU A 807 -33.09 -4.75 5.07
C GLU A 807 -33.11 -5.58 6.37
N LEU A 808 -34.29 -6.06 6.80
CA LEU A 808 -34.48 -6.80 8.06
C LEU A 808 -35.32 -8.07 7.93
N ILE A 809 -35.95 -8.32 6.78
CA ILE A 809 -36.76 -9.52 6.53
C ILE A 809 -36.21 -10.14 5.25
N HIS A 810 -35.30 -11.10 5.40
CA HIS A 810 -35.03 -12.11 4.38
C HIS A 810 -36.38 -12.54 3.76
N GLY A 811 -36.67 -12.09 2.53
CA GLY A 811 -38.02 -12.15 1.94
C GLY A 811 -38.67 -13.50 2.20
N GLN A 812 -39.80 -13.52 2.91
CA GLN A 812 -40.60 -14.62 3.54
C GLN A 812 -39.97 -16.02 3.82
N ASP A 813 -39.00 -16.51 3.04
CA ASP A 813 -38.19 -17.72 3.20
C ASP A 813 -36.64 -17.50 3.20
N GLY A 814 -36.13 -16.32 2.81
CA GLY A 814 -34.69 -15.99 2.74
C GLY A 814 -33.88 -16.65 1.63
N THR A 815 -34.54 -17.31 0.68
CA THR A 815 -33.94 -18.09 -0.40
C THR A 815 -34.37 -17.64 -1.79
N THR A 816 -35.45 -16.88 -1.90
CA THR A 816 -35.98 -16.40 -3.18
C THR A 816 -35.23 -15.16 -3.70
N ASN A 817 -34.87 -15.16 -4.99
CA ASN A 817 -34.27 -14.00 -5.66
C ASN A 817 -35.28 -12.86 -5.74
N GLY A 818 -34.82 -11.61 -5.63
CA GLY A 818 -35.71 -10.45 -5.68
C GLY A 818 -34.92 -9.13 -5.80
N TYR A 819 -35.63 -8.02 -5.93
CA TYR A 819 -35.01 -6.69 -5.96
C TYR A 819 -35.82 -5.65 -5.20
N THR A 820 -35.17 -4.58 -4.76
CA THR A 820 -35.79 -3.41 -4.13
C THR A 820 -35.23 -2.12 -4.72
N TYR A 821 -35.80 -0.98 -4.33
CA TYR A 821 -35.27 0.33 -4.65
C TYR A 821 -35.05 1.14 -3.37
N ASP A 822 -33.80 1.49 -3.07
CA ASP A 822 -33.45 2.41 -1.99
C ASP A 822 -33.59 3.84 -2.50
N GLY A 823 -34.73 4.46 -2.15
CA GLY A 823 -35.04 5.84 -2.50
C GLY A 823 -34.13 6.86 -1.83
N SER A 824 -33.50 6.54 -0.69
CA SER A 824 -32.57 7.46 0.00
C SER A 824 -31.23 7.58 -0.69
N LYS A 825 -30.89 6.58 -1.53
CA LYS A 825 -29.65 6.53 -2.29
C LYS A 825 -29.84 6.50 -3.80
N LEU A 826 -31.08 6.54 -4.28
CA LEU A 826 -31.44 6.38 -5.70
C LEU A 826 -30.77 5.15 -6.32
N SER A 827 -31.06 3.99 -5.72
CA SER A 827 -30.36 2.75 -6.03
C SER A 827 -31.31 1.58 -6.19
N ILE A 828 -31.18 0.85 -7.30
CA ILE A 828 -31.75 -0.51 -7.40
C ILE A 828 -30.80 -1.46 -6.68
N ILE A 829 -31.34 -2.31 -5.81
CA ILE A 829 -30.61 -3.39 -5.14
C ILE A 829 -31.21 -4.72 -5.56
N ILE A 830 -30.39 -5.57 -6.18
CA ILE A 830 -30.79 -6.90 -6.66
C ILE A 830 -30.13 -7.96 -5.80
N TYR A 831 -30.93 -8.89 -5.28
CA TYR A 831 -30.49 -10.00 -4.44
C TYR A 831 -30.61 -11.32 -5.21
N ILE A 832 -29.45 -11.92 -5.52
CA ILE A 832 -29.34 -13.29 -6.04
C ILE A 832 -29.02 -14.21 -4.87
N ARG A 833 -30.06 -14.76 -4.24
CA ARG A 833 -30.01 -15.61 -3.04
C ARG A 833 -29.86 -17.09 -3.38
N GLN A 834 -30.32 -17.49 -4.56
CA GLN A 834 -30.04 -18.82 -5.11
C GLN A 834 -28.62 -18.80 -5.67
N SER A 835 -27.74 -19.61 -5.09
CA SER A 835 -26.34 -19.63 -5.49
C SER A 835 -26.18 -20.09 -6.94
N ILE A 836 -25.45 -19.31 -7.74
CA ILE A 836 -25.13 -19.61 -9.14
C ILE A 836 -23.75 -20.29 -9.19
N SER A 837 -23.56 -21.25 -10.09
CA SER A 837 -22.25 -21.86 -10.30
C SER A 837 -21.24 -20.82 -10.77
N THR A 838 -20.06 -20.77 -10.15
CA THR A 838 -18.98 -19.85 -10.55
C THR A 838 -18.36 -20.19 -11.90
N LEU A 839 -18.71 -21.34 -12.48
CA LEU A 839 -18.33 -21.76 -13.84
C LEU A 839 -19.31 -21.31 -14.93
N GLN A 840 -20.40 -20.64 -14.55
CA GLN A 840 -21.42 -20.18 -15.48
C GLN A 840 -21.51 -18.66 -15.45
N SER A 841 -21.69 -18.06 -16.62
CA SER A 841 -22.12 -16.67 -16.71
C SER A 841 -23.62 -16.56 -16.46
N PHE A 842 -24.04 -15.39 -15.98
CA PHE A 842 -25.46 -15.04 -15.92
C PHE A 842 -25.66 -13.58 -16.31
N GLU A 843 -26.88 -13.27 -16.74
CA GLU A 843 -27.28 -11.95 -17.20
C GLU A 843 -28.53 -11.48 -16.47
N ILE A 844 -28.60 -10.17 -16.27
CA ILE A 844 -29.73 -9.48 -15.67
C ILE A 844 -30.14 -8.35 -16.61
N GLN A 845 -31.39 -8.42 -17.06
CA GLN A 845 -32.02 -7.34 -17.80
C GLN A 845 -32.89 -6.52 -16.84
N ILE A 846 -32.70 -5.22 -16.85
CA ILE A 846 -33.43 -4.26 -16.01
C ILE A 846 -34.07 -3.22 -16.91
N GLU A 847 -35.41 -3.14 -16.87
CA GLU A 847 -36.15 -2.07 -17.53
C GLU A 847 -36.33 -0.91 -16.58
N LEU A 848 -35.64 0.21 -16.82
CA LEU A 848 -35.67 1.40 -15.99
C LEU A 848 -36.92 2.24 -16.29
N LEU A 849 -37.45 2.90 -15.26
CA LEU A 849 -38.57 3.83 -15.38
C LEU A 849 -38.25 5.01 -16.32
N ASP A 850 -37.00 5.49 -16.32
CA ASP A 850 -36.51 6.57 -17.18
C ASP A 850 -34.99 6.45 -17.39
N SER A 851 -34.44 7.26 -18.30
CA SER A 851 -33.06 7.23 -18.77
C SER A 851 -32.05 7.50 -17.66
N ILE A 852 -30.93 6.77 -17.70
CA ILE A 852 -29.76 7.03 -16.84
C ILE A 852 -29.12 8.41 -17.06
N THR A 853 -29.46 9.10 -18.16
CA THR A 853 -28.98 10.45 -18.47
C THR A 853 -30.00 11.55 -18.16
N HIS A 854 -31.10 11.19 -17.48
CA HIS A 854 -32.13 12.15 -17.13
C HIS A 854 -31.55 13.31 -16.29
N PRO A 855 -31.99 14.56 -16.51
CA PRO A 855 -31.48 15.75 -15.81
C PRO A 855 -31.42 15.64 -14.28
N LEU A 856 -32.41 15.01 -13.65
CA LEU A 856 -32.46 14.81 -12.19
C LEU A 856 -31.33 13.93 -11.65
N LEU A 857 -30.69 13.11 -12.49
CA LEU A 857 -29.57 12.25 -12.10
C LEU A 857 -28.21 12.87 -12.45
N VAL A 858 -28.09 13.54 -13.61
CA VAL A 858 -26.77 13.92 -14.16
C VAL A 858 -26.51 15.42 -14.31
N LYS A 859 -27.53 16.29 -14.24
CA LYS A 859 -27.36 17.73 -14.49
C LYS A 859 -27.31 18.58 -13.21
N VAL A 860 -27.72 18.04 -12.06
CA VAL A 860 -27.70 18.78 -10.79
C VAL A 860 -26.40 18.43 -10.04
N PRO A 861 -25.45 19.37 -9.87
CA PRO A 861 -24.20 19.11 -9.14
C PRO A 861 -24.40 18.99 -7.61
N THR A 862 -25.61 19.26 -7.11
CA THR A 862 -26.03 19.07 -5.72
C THR A 862 -26.86 17.78 -5.61
N SER A 863 -26.38 16.75 -4.90
CA SER A 863 -27.14 15.49 -4.78
C SER A 863 -28.41 15.69 -3.99
N PHE A 864 -29.51 15.15 -4.51
CA PHE A 864 -30.64 14.70 -3.71
C PHE A 864 -30.16 13.85 -2.49
N VAL A 865 -29.29 12.86 -2.71
CA VAL A 865 -28.77 11.97 -1.65
C VAL A 865 -28.05 12.73 -0.53
N GLY A 866 -27.14 13.65 -0.87
CA GLY A 866 -26.41 14.46 0.10
C GLY A 866 -27.31 15.47 0.82
N LEU A 867 -28.23 16.13 0.09
CA LEU A 867 -29.22 17.04 0.68
C LEU A 867 -30.18 16.30 1.62
N LEU A 868 -30.69 15.14 1.20
CA LEU A 868 -31.55 14.30 2.02
C LEU A 868 -30.84 13.87 3.30
N ALA A 869 -29.58 13.42 3.21
CA ALA A 869 -28.78 13.06 4.38
C ALA A 869 -28.61 14.26 5.33
N ARG A 870 -28.40 15.47 4.80
CA ARG A 870 -28.32 16.71 5.61
C ARG A 870 -29.66 17.05 6.26
N CYS A 871 -30.78 16.91 5.56
CA CYS A 871 -32.12 17.07 6.15
C CYS A 871 -32.35 16.07 7.29
N GLN A 872 -31.99 14.80 7.10
CA GLN A 872 -32.10 13.76 8.11
C GLN A 872 -31.21 14.03 9.33
N SER A 873 -29.96 14.45 9.10
CA SER A 873 -29.02 14.83 10.17
C SER A 873 -29.50 16.08 10.92
N ALA A 874 -29.99 17.10 10.22
CA ALA A 874 -30.57 18.29 10.83
C ALA A 874 -31.77 17.92 11.70
N LYS A 875 -32.71 17.12 11.18
CA LYS A 875 -33.85 16.60 11.93
C LYS A 875 -33.40 15.87 13.21
N ALA A 876 -32.47 14.91 13.09
CA ALA A 876 -31.98 14.14 14.22
C ALA A 876 -31.31 15.02 15.29
N ARG A 877 -30.56 16.05 14.86
CA ARG A 877 -29.94 17.01 15.76
C ARG A 877 -30.99 17.84 16.51
N LEU A 878 -31.97 18.37 15.79
CA LEU A 878 -33.06 19.15 16.37
C LEU A 878 -33.88 18.33 17.37
N ASP A 879 -34.21 17.08 17.03
CA ASP A 879 -34.92 16.16 17.93
C ASP A 879 -34.15 15.93 19.24
N TYR A 880 -32.83 15.82 19.16
CA TYR A 880 -31.95 15.63 20.32
C TYR A 880 -31.83 16.91 21.17
N GLU A 881 -31.58 18.07 20.54
CA GLU A 881 -31.38 19.33 21.26
C GLU A 881 -32.67 19.89 21.88
N TRP A 882 -33.83 19.65 21.26
CA TRP A 882 -35.09 20.30 21.65
C TRP A 882 -35.93 19.52 22.67
N GLY A 883 -35.50 18.34 23.11
CA GLY A 883 -36.02 17.64 24.29
C GLY A 883 -37.53 17.80 24.54
N VAL A 884 -38.38 17.21 23.70
CA VAL A 884 -39.84 17.00 23.91
C VAL A 884 -40.71 18.24 24.27
N ARG A 885 -40.21 19.49 24.28
CA ARG A 885 -41.00 20.66 24.74
C ARG A 885 -41.15 21.82 23.77
N THR A 886 -40.60 21.78 22.56
CA THR A 886 -40.74 22.88 21.59
C THR A 886 -40.72 22.39 20.14
N VAL A 887 -41.71 21.61 19.71
CA VAL A 887 -41.84 21.19 18.29
C VAL A 887 -43.08 21.85 17.68
N PHE A 888 -43.06 23.17 17.52
CA PHE A 888 -44.01 23.93 16.69
C PHE A 888 -43.30 25.19 16.15
N MET A 889 -42.31 24.99 15.28
CA MET A 889 -41.85 26.02 14.34
C MET A 889 -42.48 25.73 12.98
N ASP A 890 -42.89 26.79 12.27
CA ASP A 890 -43.62 26.66 10.99
C ASP A 890 -42.83 25.85 9.94
N ASP A 891 -41.50 25.81 10.03
CA ASP A 891 -40.60 25.14 9.07
C ASP A 891 -40.29 23.66 9.41
N TYR A 892 -40.56 23.19 10.63
CA TYR A 892 -40.23 21.80 11.03
C TYR A 892 -41.03 20.74 10.22
N PRO A 893 -42.31 20.94 9.87
CA PRO A 893 -43.03 20.06 8.95
C PRO A 893 -42.36 19.93 7.57
N LEU A 894 -41.80 21.01 7.03
CA LEU A 894 -41.06 20.97 5.75
C LEU A 894 -39.80 20.12 5.86
N LEU A 895 -39.03 20.29 6.95
CA LEU A 895 -37.85 19.45 7.20
C LEU A 895 -38.22 17.98 7.38
N LEU A 896 -39.32 17.68 8.07
CA LEU A 896 -39.83 16.33 8.24
C LEU A 896 -40.19 15.70 6.88
N ASP A 897 -40.92 16.44 6.04
CA ASP A 897 -41.32 15.96 4.72
C ASP A 897 -40.11 15.72 3.81
N ALA A 898 -39.19 16.69 3.74
CA ALA A 898 -37.95 16.57 3.00
C ALA A 898 -37.13 15.35 3.46
N ALA A 899 -36.94 15.17 4.78
CA ALA A 899 -36.20 14.05 5.36
C ALA A 899 -36.85 12.67 5.11
N ALA A 900 -38.16 12.64 4.86
CA ALA A 900 -38.94 11.43 4.56
C ALA A 900 -39.01 11.08 3.05
N THR A 901 -38.58 11.97 2.14
CA THR A 901 -38.69 11.76 0.69
C THR A 901 -38.13 10.43 0.22
N GLY A 902 -36.91 10.07 0.66
CA GLY A 902 -36.30 8.80 0.27
C GLY A 902 -37.10 7.58 0.72
N LEU A 903 -37.79 7.67 1.86
CA LEU A 903 -38.68 6.63 2.36
C LEU A 903 -39.94 6.52 1.48
N ARG A 904 -40.56 7.65 1.10
CA ARG A 904 -41.72 7.66 0.19
C ARG A 904 -41.41 7.04 -1.16
N ILE A 905 -40.25 7.39 -1.73
CA ILE A 905 -39.76 6.80 -2.98
C ILE A 905 -39.54 5.28 -2.82
N THR A 906 -39.01 4.83 -1.68
CA THR A 906 -38.83 3.40 -1.41
C THR A 906 -40.16 2.65 -1.33
N HIS A 907 -41.18 3.24 -0.69
CA HIS A 907 -42.53 2.68 -0.60
C HIS A 907 -43.26 2.64 -1.94
N SER A 908 -43.12 3.71 -2.73
CA SER A 908 -43.84 3.91 -3.99
C SER A 908 -42.88 4.29 -5.12
N PRO A 909 -42.04 3.36 -5.62
CA PRO A 909 -41.00 3.72 -6.59
C PRO A 909 -41.54 4.33 -7.89
N ALA A 910 -42.78 4.03 -8.28
CA ALA A 910 -43.42 4.63 -9.44
C ALA A 910 -43.55 6.17 -9.36
N THR A 911 -43.54 6.77 -8.16
CA THR A 911 -43.62 8.23 -7.95
C THR A 911 -42.25 8.90 -7.82
N ALA A 912 -41.15 8.18 -8.08
CA ALA A 912 -39.80 8.67 -7.80
C ALA A 912 -39.49 10.03 -8.46
N ILE A 913 -39.91 10.23 -9.71
CA ILE A 913 -39.67 11.50 -10.44
C ILE A 913 -40.44 12.65 -9.79
N ASP A 914 -41.69 12.43 -9.42
CA ASP A 914 -42.54 13.45 -8.80
C ASP A 914 -42.01 13.83 -7.41
N GLU A 915 -41.65 12.84 -6.59
CA GLU A 915 -41.05 13.06 -5.26
C GLU A 915 -39.72 13.82 -5.33
N LEU A 916 -38.87 13.51 -6.32
CA LEU A 916 -37.63 14.24 -6.54
C LEU A 916 -37.86 15.69 -6.96
N ASN A 917 -38.81 15.93 -7.86
CA ASN A 917 -39.18 17.29 -8.26
C ASN A 917 -39.74 18.10 -7.09
N THR A 918 -40.62 17.51 -6.28
CA THR A 918 -41.17 18.13 -5.07
C THR A 918 -40.06 18.47 -4.08
N PHE A 919 -39.19 17.52 -3.75
CA PHE A 919 -38.08 17.75 -2.83
C PHE A 919 -37.14 18.87 -3.27
N LEU A 920 -36.80 18.90 -4.57
CA LEU A 920 -35.96 19.97 -5.11
C LEU A 920 -36.69 21.31 -5.07
N TYR A 921 -37.99 21.34 -5.42
CA TYR A 921 -38.80 22.56 -5.35
C TYR A 921 -38.86 23.13 -3.93
N GLU A 922 -39.15 22.30 -2.93
CA GLU A 922 -39.28 22.69 -1.52
C GLU A 922 -37.96 23.16 -0.88
N LEU A 923 -36.80 22.74 -1.39
CA LEU A 923 -35.50 23.22 -0.90
C LEU A 923 -35.03 24.52 -1.58
N TYR A 924 -35.57 24.83 -2.77
CA TYR A 924 -35.21 26.04 -3.52
C TYR A 924 -36.02 27.27 -3.09
N TYR A 925 -37.23 27.08 -2.54
CA TYR A 925 -38.15 28.13 -2.08
C TYR A 925 -38.26 28.12 -0.57
#